data_AF-A0A954QJR6-F1
#
_entry.id   AF-A0A954QJR6-F1
#
_cell.length_a   1.000
_cell.length_b   1.000
_cell.length_c   1.000
_cell.angle_alpha   90.00
_cell.angle_beta   90.00
_cell.angle_gamma   90.00
#
_symmetry.space_group_name_H-M   'P 1'
#
loop_
_entity.id
_entity.type
_entity.pdbx_description
1 polymer ?
#
loop_
_entity_poly.entity_id
_entity_poly.type
_entity_poly.pdbx_seq_one_letter_code
_entity_poly.pdbx_strand_id
1 'polypeptide(L)'
;MQYFTLPIFPVESTAAAVTVAVWIGVCVVVFFNLRFGWTLSGLVVPGYLVPLLLVKPLSVSIIVVEAIATYLIVRLLSDGWGRIPWWSSFFGRDRFFVLVLVSILVRAFADGWFLPLVGQWLNDAHQLRIDYRNDLHSYGLIVVSLLANYFWKPRLVNGFLTSAACVALSYVILRFGVMNLTNFSLGSLQYMYEDVSASLLASPKAYVLVISTAYVASWANLKFSWDFNGILIPALLGLLWHNPAKIFVTCVEAVWILALATQILRLPYFQRMTVEGGRKLLLFFTVAALHRLLVAHLLPLFTDQQVTDAFGFGYLLTTLMAMKSHDKKITLRVFRATIQTSMVGAVIGSVLGFGLSYLPTDLLGRSVTISAGSAEWQEVEDRTVWDLLSEQRVRLYMTRVPGSFQPPLPTELSTFHQSLDELLGYAESSDVDQFRRAVAGFNAVNYNVSLFAGRYVVLHERNAAPSALASSTSELAAANDQTGADSLGILSVFRSSNPNSQRGWGIYVVDLDSPSEMLVEVPAPLEEWSTFDAGFVLFTKLGARALAISGTARETNSDRSSDMLTQRSTIMAAFHSVVGKHDVLQVRGWTPRLVTASGHLKEAQASQVGSHLFVKNAMPPSLKLAELEQFISGCEVAWQTTSVPNTLRDQTSRGFAELVLSEADLRRLKNRAGLDARAEASQMARLDGTLNRWLQDERELLARQGSNSYRAASVDEMLYLDEEVVGPLIQVARSANSFDKLTDANRERLATIDTAAHPLGYGLVLFHDTATDDDYFVLREELPRQRHWGTYVFRAGLESPYVVEVPRPLYEQQTFQFGISLFEHPRSSVLMIAGAHPFANPNGTADVMRLANKVCLFHLVRQVLLREFPVEPMLLMQSRAIQAPIDADVVIGTDDGTSSYEQSGPLVRGVVDQFKADNRRVRLVDGSELTAGYELGILLQASSLLHSENKQMVSLWISPALRRKYRDSRTLTMAAAQFSSIGIESVEMELFD
;
A
#
# COMPACT_ATOMS: atom_id res chain seq x y z
N MET A 1 4.76 -1.33 31.83
CA MET A 1 5.95 -0.70 32.47
C MET A 1 6.75 -0.02 31.36
N GLN A 2 6.85 1.30 31.38
CA GLN A 2 7.70 2.05 30.44
C GLN A 2 9.15 1.94 30.90
N TYR A 3 10.00 1.27 30.12
CA TYR A 3 11.44 1.25 30.37
C TYR A 3 12.01 2.64 30.03
N PHE A 4 12.85 3.17 30.91
CA PHE A 4 13.56 4.45 30.73
C PHE A 4 14.53 4.32 29.54
N THR A 5 14.17 4.85 28.36
CA THR A 5 15.01 4.82 27.16
C THR A 5 16.05 5.95 27.21
N LEU A 6 17.33 5.62 27.10
CA LEU A 6 18.40 6.63 27.04
C LEU A 6 18.48 7.25 25.62
N PRO A 7 18.37 8.58 25.46
CA PRO A 7 18.47 9.24 24.16
C PRO A 7 19.93 9.41 23.74
N ILE A 8 20.56 8.32 23.30
CA ILE A 8 21.98 8.29 22.89
C ILE A 8 22.15 8.55 21.39
N PHE A 9 21.12 8.30 20.57
CA PHE A 9 21.17 8.44 19.12
C PHE A 9 20.31 9.62 18.64
N PRO A 10 20.73 10.39 17.62
CA PRO A 10 19.90 11.46 17.06
C PRO A 10 18.71 10.88 16.28
N VAL A 11 17.54 11.53 16.40
CA VAL A 11 16.21 11.01 15.95
C VAL A 11 16.14 10.74 14.43
N GLU A 12 17.06 11.28 13.62
CA GLU A 12 17.00 11.22 12.15
C GLU A 12 18.27 10.64 11.46
N SER A 13 19.23 10.04 12.17
CA SER A 13 20.49 9.58 11.54
C SER A 13 20.49 8.08 11.18
N THR A 14 20.09 7.76 9.95
CA THR A 14 20.10 6.39 9.38
C THR A 14 21.51 5.78 9.33
N ALA A 15 22.52 6.59 8.98
CA ALA A 15 23.91 6.17 8.86
C ALA A 15 24.59 5.83 10.20
N ALA A 16 24.12 6.41 11.31
CA ALA A 16 24.62 6.07 12.64
C ALA A 16 24.24 4.62 13.00
N ALA A 17 23.07 4.15 12.57
CA ALA A 17 22.55 2.82 12.93
C ALA A 17 23.39 1.67 12.33
N VAL A 18 23.75 1.75 11.04
CA VAL A 18 24.65 0.77 10.39
C VAL A 18 26.04 0.78 11.05
N THR A 19 26.58 1.97 11.31
CA THR A 19 27.92 2.13 11.89
C THR A 19 28.00 1.47 13.28
N VAL A 20 26.95 1.61 14.09
CA VAL A 20 26.87 1.02 15.43
C VAL A 20 26.71 -0.51 15.36
N ALA A 21 25.84 -1.03 14.48
CA ALA A 21 25.67 -2.46 14.31
C ALA A 21 26.98 -3.15 13.87
N VAL A 22 27.73 -2.49 12.99
CA VAL A 22 29.04 -2.94 12.54
C VAL A 22 30.06 -2.92 13.66
N TRP A 23 30.12 -1.82 14.39
CA TRP A 23 31.05 -1.69 15.50
C TRP A 23 30.80 -2.79 16.55
N ILE A 24 29.54 -3.10 16.87
CA ILE A 24 29.17 -4.23 17.74
C ILE A 24 29.66 -5.56 17.16
N GLY A 25 29.43 -5.81 15.87
CA GLY A 25 29.92 -7.01 15.20
C GLY A 25 31.45 -7.15 15.26
N VAL A 26 32.19 -6.05 15.05
CA VAL A 26 33.66 -6.00 15.17
C VAL A 26 34.10 -6.30 16.60
N CYS A 27 33.44 -5.71 17.61
CA CYS A 27 33.71 -5.97 19.03
C CYS A 27 33.58 -7.46 19.35
N VAL A 28 32.51 -8.10 18.88
CA VAL A 28 32.25 -9.52 19.09
C VAL A 28 33.31 -10.39 18.40
N VAL A 29 33.64 -10.12 17.13
CA VAL A 29 34.64 -10.89 16.40
C VAL A 29 36.03 -10.75 17.03
N VAL A 30 36.42 -9.55 17.45
CA VAL A 30 37.70 -9.32 18.14
C VAL A 30 37.72 -10.00 19.51
N PHE A 31 36.61 -9.97 20.26
CA PHE A 31 36.49 -10.68 21.53
C PHE A 31 36.74 -12.18 21.34
N PHE A 32 36.05 -12.82 20.40
CA PHE A 32 36.25 -14.25 20.13
C PHE A 32 37.63 -14.57 19.56
N ASN A 33 38.23 -13.68 18.76
CA ASN A 33 39.61 -13.82 18.31
C ASN A 33 40.60 -13.80 19.49
N LEU A 34 40.48 -12.84 20.40
CA LEU A 34 41.37 -12.71 21.55
C LEU A 34 41.16 -13.83 22.57
N ARG A 35 39.92 -14.31 22.74
CA ARG A 35 39.59 -15.32 23.75
C ARG A 35 39.78 -16.76 23.27
N PHE A 36 39.44 -17.05 22.01
CA PHE A 36 39.39 -18.42 21.47
C PHE A 36 40.26 -18.61 20.22
N GLY A 37 40.99 -17.58 19.76
CA GLY A 37 41.88 -17.68 18.61
C GLY A 37 41.15 -17.78 17.26
N TRP A 38 39.86 -17.44 17.19
CA TRP A 38 39.08 -17.51 15.95
C TRP A 38 39.59 -16.54 14.88
N THR A 39 39.27 -16.80 13.61
CA THR A 39 39.82 -16.01 12.50
C THR A 39 39.24 -14.61 12.41
N LEU A 40 40.09 -13.60 12.19
CA LEU A 40 39.71 -12.20 11.90
C LEU A 40 39.25 -11.96 10.44
N SER A 41 39.10 -13.02 9.64
CA SER A 41 38.52 -12.89 8.29
C SER A 41 37.06 -12.42 8.42
N GLY A 42 36.49 -11.80 7.39
CA GLY A 42 35.07 -11.43 7.39
C GLY A 42 34.63 -10.56 8.58
N LEU A 43 35.52 -9.71 9.09
CA LEU A 43 35.37 -8.94 10.34
C LEU A 43 34.01 -8.26 10.50
N VAL A 44 33.44 -7.80 9.39
CA VAL A 44 32.26 -6.94 9.34
C VAL A 44 30.97 -7.71 9.03
N VAL A 45 31.08 -8.99 8.66
CA VAL A 45 29.94 -9.83 8.27
C VAL A 45 28.86 -9.89 9.37
N PRO A 46 29.18 -10.11 10.67
CA PRO A 46 28.15 -10.12 11.71
C PRO A 46 27.40 -8.79 11.83
N GLY A 47 28.10 -7.68 11.64
CA GLY A 47 27.53 -6.34 11.71
C GLY A 47 26.58 -5.99 10.55
N TYR A 48 26.78 -6.60 9.37
CA TYR A 48 25.87 -6.49 8.23
C TYR A 48 24.68 -7.45 8.35
N LEU A 49 24.91 -8.70 8.77
CA LEU A 49 23.88 -9.72 8.80
C LEU A 49 22.85 -9.52 9.91
N VAL A 50 23.25 -8.99 11.08
CA VAL A 50 22.32 -8.83 12.21
C VAL A 50 21.19 -7.84 11.95
N PRO A 51 21.44 -6.62 11.42
CA PRO A 51 20.35 -5.73 11.02
C PRO A 51 19.43 -6.35 9.98
N LEU A 52 20.00 -7.05 8.98
CA LEU A 52 19.22 -7.77 7.98
C LEU A 52 18.40 -8.92 8.60
N LEU A 53 18.94 -9.62 9.60
CA LEU A 53 18.23 -10.70 10.29
C LEU A 53 17.02 -10.18 11.08
N LEU A 54 17.10 -8.94 11.58
CA LEU A 54 16.02 -8.27 12.30
C LEU A 54 14.92 -7.73 11.38
N VAL A 55 15.24 -7.42 10.12
CA VAL A 55 14.31 -6.81 9.16
C VAL A 55 13.79 -7.83 8.14
N LYS A 56 14.70 -8.59 7.50
CA LYS A 56 14.42 -9.60 6.46
C LYS A 56 15.21 -10.90 6.72
N PRO A 57 14.71 -11.81 7.59
CA PRO A 57 15.43 -13.03 7.97
C PRO A 57 15.62 -14.04 6.82
N LEU A 58 14.69 -14.08 5.86
CA LEU A 58 14.79 -14.96 4.69
C LEU A 58 15.98 -14.57 3.80
N SER A 59 16.20 -13.27 3.56
CA SER A 59 17.32 -12.79 2.76
C SER A 59 18.67 -13.16 3.37
N VAL A 60 18.79 -13.18 4.71
CA VAL A 60 20.01 -13.65 5.39
C VAL A 60 20.28 -15.12 5.14
N SER A 61 19.23 -15.95 5.17
CA SER A 61 19.35 -17.38 4.86
C SER A 61 19.88 -17.60 3.43
N ILE A 62 19.42 -16.79 2.47
CA ILE A 62 19.88 -16.86 1.07
C ILE A 62 21.33 -16.40 0.94
N ILE A 63 21.73 -15.30 1.59
CA ILE A 63 23.13 -14.85 1.61
C ILE A 63 24.06 -15.95 2.12
N VAL A 64 23.64 -16.68 3.16
CA VAL A 64 24.39 -17.82 3.70
C VAL A 64 24.48 -18.95 2.67
N VAL A 65 23.37 -19.33 2.03
CA VAL A 65 23.33 -20.38 0.99
C VAL A 65 24.23 -20.00 -0.20
N GLU A 66 24.14 -18.78 -0.70
CA GLU A 66 24.99 -18.26 -1.78
C GLU A 66 26.47 -18.27 -1.40
N ALA A 67 26.81 -17.90 -0.16
CA ALA A 67 28.19 -17.90 0.33
C ALA A 67 28.75 -19.33 0.42
N ILE A 68 27.93 -20.30 0.84
CA ILE A 68 28.29 -21.72 0.85
C ILE A 68 28.50 -22.22 -0.58
N ALA A 69 27.57 -21.93 -1.49
CA ALA A 69 27.69 -22.31 -2.90
C ALA A 69 28.95 -21.71 -3.54
N THR A 70 29.20 -20.41 -3.33
CA THR A 70 30.41 -19.71 -3.79
C THR A 70 31.67 -20.38 -3.24
N TYR A 71 31.70 -20.67 -1.94
CA TYR A 71 32.84 -21.35 -1.32
C TYR A 71 33.10 -22.73 -1.95
N LEU A 72 32.05 -23.53 -2.16
CA LEU A 72 32.16 -24.87 -2.74
C LEU A 72 32.66 -24.82 -4.19
N ILE A 73 32.11 -23.92 -5.01
CA ILE A 73 32.52 -23.73 -6.41
C ILE A 73 33.99 -23.29 -6.48
N VAL A 74 34.39 -22.28 -5.70
CA VAL A 74 35.79 -21.81 -5.73
C VAL A 74 36.75 -22.86 -5.19
N ARG A 75 36.35 -23.64 -4.18
CA ARG A 75 37.17 -24.73 -3.68
C ARG A 75 37.33 -25.84 -4.72
N LEU A 76 36.26 -26.17 -5.46
CA LEU A 76 36.31 -27.09 -6.59
C LEU A 76 37.26 -26.56 -7.69
N LEU A 77 37.17 -25.28 -8.04
CA LEU A 77 38.03 -24.66 -9.05
C LEU A 77 39.50 -24.59 -8.60
N SER A 78 39.77 -24.35 -7.32
CA SER A 78 41.13 -24.29 -6.76
C SER A 78 41.79 -25.66 -6.66
N ASP A 79 41.08 -26.64 -6.09
CA ASP A 79 41.68 -27.91 -5.66
C ASP A 79 41.32 -29.08 -6.61
N GLY A 80 40.21 -28.97 -7.35
CA GLY A 80 39.65 -30.05 -8.18
C GLY A 80 40.38 -30.30 -9.50
N TRP A 81 41.00 -29.26 -10.08
CA TRP A 81 41.74 -29.36 -11.35
C TRP A 81 43.27 -29.46 -11.19
N GLY A 82 43.76 -29.76 -9.99
CA GLY A 82 45.20 -29.88 -9.70
C GLY A 82 45.97 -30.99 -10.44
N ARG A 83 45.30 -31.80 -11.27
CA ARG A 83 45.94 -32.80 -12.17
C ARG A 83 46.30 -32.23 -13.55
N ILE A 84 45.88 -31.01 -13.87
CA ILE A 84 46.15 -30.34 -15.13
C ILE A 84 47.45 -29.51 -14.96
N PRO A 85 48.54 -29.78 -15.72
CA PRO A 85 49.85 -29.15 -15.50
C PRO A 85 49.91 -27.62 -15.74
N TRP A 86 48.82 -27.04 -16.24
CA TRP A 86 48.64 -25.63 -16.59
C TRP A 86 47.81 -24.90 -15.53
N TRP A 87 47.28 -25.63 -14.54
CA TRP A 87 46.35 -25.11 -13.54
C TRP A 87 47.03 -25.02 -12.17
N SER A 88 46.95 -23.85 -11.54
CA SER A 88 47.54 -23.58 -10.23
C SER A 88 46.47 -23.29 -9.19
N SER A 89 46.71 -23.69 -7.94
CA SER A 89 45.81 -23.35 -6.82
C SER A 89 45.80 -21.84 -6.55
N PHE A 90 44.62 -21.30 -6.23
CA PHE A 90 44.48 -19.86 -5.98
C PHE A 90 45.01 -19.51 -4.58
N PHE A 91 45.98 -18.59 -4.51
CA PHE A 91 46.60 -18.16 -3.26
C PHE A 91 46.31 -16.69 -2.94
N GLY A 92 46.29 -16.35 -1.64
CA GLY A 92 46.27 -14.97 -1.17
C GLY A 92 45.11 -14.12 -1.70
N ARG A 93 45.42 -13.06 -2.45
CA ARG A 93 44.46 -12.07 -2.97
C ARG A 93 43.76 -12.53 -4.24
N ASP A 94 44.40 -13.36 -5.06
CA ASP A 94 43.79 -13.93 -6.27
C ASP A 94 42.64 -14.86 -5.89
N ARG A 95 42.78 -15.61 -4.80
CA ARG A 95 41.66 -16.37 -4.21
C ARG A 95 40.47 -15.48 -3.88
N PHE A 96 40.72 -14.34 -3.23
CA PHE A 96 39.64 -13.42 -2.86
C PHE A 96 38.98 -12.80 -4.10
N PHE A 97 39.75 -12.49 -5.14
CA PHE A 97 39.20 -12.03 -6.42
C PHE A 97 38.28 -13.08 -7.05
N VAL A 98 38.69 -14.35 -7.09
CA VAL A 98 37.87 -15.45 -7.63
C VAL A 98 36.60 -15.66 -6.79
N LEU A 99 36.66 -15.54 -5.46
CA LEU A 99 35.47 -15.57 -4.59
C LEU A 99 34.49 -14.44 -4.91
N VAL A 100 34.98 -13.22 -5.17
CA VAL A 100 34.13 -12.10 -5.60
C VAL A 100 33.50 -12.39 -6.96
N LEU A 101 34.28 -12.83 -7.96
CA LEU A 101 33.78 -13.15 -9.29
C LEU A 101 32.71 -14.25 -9.26
N VAL A 102 32.98 -15.36 -8.57
CA VAL A 102 32.04 -16.49 -8.48
C VAL A 102 30.79 -16.11 -7.70
N SER A 103 30.89 -15.28 -6.65
CA SER A 103 29.69 -14.80 -5.94
C SER A 103 28.74 -14.01 -6.85
N ILE A 104 29.27 -13.24 -7.79
CA ILE A 104 28.46 -12.50 -8.78
C ILE A 104 27.74 -13.48 -9.72
N LEU A 105 28.43 -14.53 -10.18
CA LEU A 105 27.83 -15.55 -11.06
C LEU A 105 26.77 -16.38 -10.34
N VAL A 106 27.04 -16.82 -9.11
CA VAL A 106 26.08 -17.55 -8.27
C VAL A 106 24.83 -16.72 -8.06
N ARG A 107 25.01 -15.42 -7.80
CA ARG A 107 23.89 -14.50 -7.63
C ARG A 107 23.09 -14.29 -8.91
N ALA A 108 23.75 -14.03 -10.05
CA ALA A 108 23.07 -13.88 -11.33
C ALA A 108 22.24 -15.13 -11.69
N PHE A 109 22.76 -16.31 -11.38
CA PHE A 109 22.03 -17.57 -11.52
C PHE A 109 20.87 -17.72 -10.51
N ALA A 110 21.10 -17.33 -9.25
CA ALA A 110 20.12 -17.40 -8.19
C ALA A 110 18.92 -16.49 -8.46
N ASP A 111 19.17 -15.21 -8.76
CA ASP A 111 18.16 -14.21 -9.07
C ASP A 111 17.43 -14.56 -10.39
N GLY A 112 18.13 -15.04 -11.42
CA GLY A 112 17.56 -15.27 -12.74
C GLY A 112 16.77 -16.56 -12.93
N TRP A 113 17.19 -17.67 -12.29
CA TRP A 113 16.59 -18.99 -12.55
C TRP A 113 16.21 -19.77 -11.30
N PHE A 114 17.04 -19.78 -10.27
CA PHE A 114 16.85 -20.70 -9.13
C PHE A 114 15.79 -20.20 -8.14
N LEU A 115 15.89 -18.95 -7.69
CA LEU A 115 14.98 -18.39 -6.68
C LEU A 115 13.53 -18.21 -7.18
N PRO A 116 13.25 -17.80 -8.43
CA PRO A 116 11.87 -17.80 -8.94
C PRO A 116 11.23 -19.19 -8.90
N LEU A 117 11.98 -20.21 -9.32
CA LEU A 117 11.48 -21.59 -9.42
C LEU A 117 11.24 -22.19 -8.03
N VAL A 118 12.14 -21.94 -7.08
CA VAL A 118 11.99 -22.36 -5.68
C VAL A 118 10.86 -21.59 -4.99
N GLY A 119 10.74 -20.27 -5.24
CA GLY A 119 9.66 -19.45 -4.69
C GLY A 119 8.28 -19.88 -5.19
N GLN A 120 8.15 -20.17 -6.49
CA GLN A 120 6.92 -20.74 -7.06
C GLN A 120 6.61 -22.10 -6.44
N TRP A 121 7.60 -23.00 -6.35
CA TRP A 121 7.41 -24.32 -5.75
C TRP A 121 7.01 -24.26 -4.26
N LEU A 122 7.59 -23.33 -3.47
CA LEU A 122 7.23 -23.13 -2.07
C LEU A 122 5.82 -22.54 -1.89
N ASN A 123 5.44 -21.60 -2.75
CA ASN A 123 4.08 -21.04 -2.78
C ASN A 123 3.06 -22.14 -3.12
N ASP A 124 3.38 -23.01 -4.08
CA ASP A 124 2.50 -24.10 -4.53
C ASP A 124 2.40 -25.25 -3.51
N ALA A 125 3.51 -25.62 -2.86
CA ALA A 125 3.59 -26.79 -1.99
C ALA A 125 3.19 -26.50 -0.52
N HIS A 126 3.50 -25.32 0.01
CA HIS A 126 3.31 -25.00 1.43
C HIS A 126 2.40 -23.81 1.71
N GLN A 127 1.83 -23.16 0.68
CA GLN A 127 0.99 -21.94 0.79
C GLN A 127 1.64 -20.80 1.62
N LEU A 128 2.95 -20.87 1.86
CA LEU A 128 3.72 -19.83 2.51
C LEU A 128 3.90 -18.71 1.49
N ARG A 129 3.12 -17.63 1.60
CA ARG A 129 3.13 -16.48 0.68
C ARG A 129 4.43 -15.69 0.81
N ILE A 130 5.50 -16.21 0.21
CA ILE A 130 6.80 -15.55 0.16
C ILE A 130 6.81 -14.71 -1.11
N ASP A 131 6.86 -13.38 -0.96
CA ASP A 131 7.08 -12.48 -2.10
C ASP A 131 8.53 -12.62 -2.55
N TYR A 132 8.76 -13.49 -3.55
CA TYR A 132 10.07 -13.74 -4.12
C TYR A 132 10.78 -12.45 -4.56
N ARG A 133 10.02 -11.42 -5.00
CA ARG A 133 10.57 -10.16 -5.53
C ARG A 133 10.99 -9.18 -4.43
N ASN A 134 10.45 -9.30 -3.22
CA ASN A 134 10.76 -8.38 -2.11
C ASN A 134 11.53 -9.04 -0.95
N ASP A 135 11.36 -10.35 -0.74
CA ASP A 135 11.89 -11.06 0.43
C ASP A 135 13.09 -11.96 0.12
N LEU A 136 13.22 -12.43 -1.13
CA LEU A 136 14.24 -13.43 -1.52
C LEU A 136 15.51 -12.84 -2.17
N HIS A 137 15.68 -11.52 -2.23
CA HIS A 137 16.91 -10.94 -2.79
C HIS A 137 18.07 -10.94 -1.79
N SER A 138 19.23 -11.41 -2.26
CA SER A 138 20.48 -11.38 -1.50
C SER A 138 21.02 -9.95 -1.37
N TYR A 139 21.08 -9.40 -0.15
CA TYR A 139 21.67 -8.08 0.10
C TYR A 139 23.19 -8.15 0.19
N GLY A 140 23.89 -7.26 -0.50
CA GLY A 140 25.34 -7.04 -0.33
C GLY A 140 26.24 -8.10 -1.00
N LEU A 141 26.53 -7.90 -2.29
CA LEU A 141 27.50 -8.70 -3.07
C LEU A 141 28.82 -9.00 -2.32
N ILE A 142 29.27 -8.01 -1.58
CA ILE A 142 30.52 -8.04 -0.83
C ILE A 142 30.39 -8.95 0.39
N VAL A 143 29.23 -8.99 1.05
CA VAL A 143 28.98 -9.80 2.25
C VAL A 143 29.06 -11.30 1.91
N VAL A 144 28.48 -11.72 0.78
CA VAL A 144 28.56 -13.11 0.27
C VAL A 144 30.03 -13.52 0.07
N SER A 145 30.80 -12.71 -0.65
CA SER A 145 32.22 -13.00 -0.91
C SER A 145 33.09 -13.00 0.36
N LEU A 146 32.80 -12.12 1.33
CA LEU A 146 33.50 -12.06 2.61
C LEU A 146 33.18 -13.26 3.50
N LEU A 147 31.92 -13.69 3.53
CA LEU A 147 31.48 -14.87 4.27
C LEU A 147 32.05 -16.16 3.64
N ALA A 148 32.07 -16.26 2.31
CA ALA A 148 32.73 -17.37 1.62
C ALA A 148 34.25 -17.41 1.91
N ASN A 149 34.92 -16.24 1.95
CA ASN A 149 36.33 -16.14 2.33
C ASN A 149 36.57 -16.46 3.82
N TYR A 150 35.58 -16.25 4.69
CA TYR A 150 35.64 -16.66 6.10
C TYR A 150 35.75 -18.19 6.23
N PHE A 151 34.93 -18.94 5.48
CA PHE A 151 34.90 -20.41 5.52
C PHE A 151 36.21 -21.09 5.08
N TRP A 152 37.11 -20.37 4.41
CA TRP A 152 38.33 -20.95 3.86
C TRP A 152 39.28 -21.52 4.91
N LYS A 153 39.61 -20.77 5.97
CA LYS A 153 40.59 -21.21 6.99
C LYS A 153 40.00 -22.23 7.97
N PRO A 154 38.81 -22.00 8.57
CA PRO A 154 38.24 -22.95 9.53
C PRO A 154 37.63 -24.20 8.88
N ARG A 155 37.46 -24.20 7.54
CA ARG A 155 36.62 -25.14 6.75
C ARG A 155 35.13 -24.89 6.97
N LEU A 156 34.28 -25.42 6.08
CA LEU A 156 32.85 -25.10 6.02
C LEU A 156 32.11 -25.26 7.36
N VAL A 157 32.21 -26.43 8.00
CA VAL A 157 31.45 -26.74 9.21
C VAL A 157 31.86 -25.84 10.39
N ASN A 158 33.15 -25.80 10.71
CA ASN A 158 33.64 -24.99 11.83
C ASN A 158 33.48 -23.49 11.53
N GLY A 159 33.68 -23.07 10.27
CA GLY A 159 33.52 -21.69 9.85
C GLY A 159 32.06 -21.23 9.91
N PHE A 160 31.12 -22.10 9.54
CA PHE A 160 29.70 -21.82 9.73
C PHE A 160 29.37 -21.67 11.21
N LEU A 161 29.81 -22.59 12.06
CA LEU A 161 29.54 -22.56 13.50
C LEU A 161 30.11 -21.31 14.18
N THR A 162 31.37 -20.97 13.92
CA THR A 162 32.00 -19.78 14.53
C THR A 162 31.41 -18.48 14.00
N SER A 163 31.04 -18.42 12.71
CA SER A 163 30.34 -17.26 12.15
C SER A 163 28.94 -17.10 12.74
N ALA A 164 28.18 -18.20 12.85
CA ALA A 164 26.85 -18.21 13.44
C ALA A 164 26.88 -17.77 14.92
N ALA A 165 27.88 -18.21 15.69
CA ALA A 165 28.06 -17.76 17.07
C ALA A 165 28.33 -16.25 17.17
N CYS A 166 29.17 -15.69 16.29
CA CYS A 166 29.41 -14.24 16.24
C CYS A 166 28.15 -13.45 15.86
N VAL A 167 27.38 -13.94 14.88
CA VAL A 167 26.09 -13.33 14.47
C VAL A 167 25.07 -13.41 15.60
N ALA A 168 24.92 -14.56 16.25
CA ALA A 168 23.96 -14.76 17.34
C ALA A 168 24.27 -13.87 18.54
N LEU A 169 25.53 -13.77 18.96
CA LEU A 169 25.89 -12.89 20.08
C LEU A 169 25.70 -11.41 19.72
N SER A 170 26.07 -11.02 18.49
CA SER A 170 25.84 -9.65 18.00
C SER A 170 24.34 -9.32 17.93
N TYR A 171 23.50 -10.29 17.54
CA TYR A 171 22.04 -10.18 17.54
C TYR A 171 21.49 -9.97 18.94
N VAL A 172 21.94 -10.76 19.92
CA VAL A 172 21.49 -10.62 21.31
C VAL A 172 21.84 -9.24 21.87
N ILE A 173 23.07 -8.77 21.62
CA ILE A 173 23.52 -7.45 22.08
C ILE A 173 22.69 -6.33 21.43
N LEU A 174 22.43 -6.41 20.12
CA LEU A 174 21.69 -5.37 19.41
C LEU A 174 20.21 -5.36 19.79
N ARG A 175 19.54 -6.52 19.74
CA ARG A 175 18.09 -6.67 19.97
C ARG A 175 17.71 -6.45 21.42
N PHE A 176 18.42 -7.05 22.37
CA PHE A 176 18.04 -7.01 23.78
C PHE A 176 18.80 -5.94 24.57
N GLY A 177 20.01 -5.56 24.14
CA GLY A 177 20.78 -4.50 24.78
C GLY A 177 20.45 -3.14 24.19
N VAL A 178 20.88 -2.89 22.95
CA VAL A 178 20.84 -1.55 22.36
C VAL A 178 19.41 -1.08 22.09
N MET A 179 18.59 -1.88 21.40
CA MET A 179 17.22 -1.49 21.03
C MET A 179 16.28 -1.29 22.22
N ASN A 180 16.44 -2.06 23.29
CA ASN A 180 15.56 -1.94 24.47
C ASN A 180 16.00 -0.83 25.43
N LEU A 181 17.30 -0.54 25.53
CA LEU A 181 17.84 0.42 26.51
C LEU A 181 18.05 1.83 25.93
N THR A 182 18.03 1.99 24.61
CA THR A 182 18.31 3.26 23.93
C THR A 182 17.24 3.57 22.88
N ASN A 183 17.22 4.80 22.37
CA ASN A 183 16.33 5.23 21.28
C ASN A 183 16.78 4.76 19.88
N PHE A 184 17.43 3.60 19.78
CA PHE A 184 17.93 3.05 18.52
C PHE A 184 16.80 2.46 17.67
N SER A 185 16.54 3.04 16.50
CA SER A 185 15.53 2.55 15.54
C SER A 185 16.17 1.95 14.29
N LEU A 186 15.62 0.80 13.85
CA LEU A 186 16.01 0.11 12.61
C LEU A 186 15.15 0.51 11.40
N GLY A 187 14.05 1.26 11.60
CA GLY A 187 13.11 1.61 10.53
C GLY A 187 13.78 2.40 9.39
N SER A 188 14.84 3.13 9.70
CA SER A 188 15.61 3.93 8.75
C SER A 188 16.69 3.15 7.99
N LEU A 189 16.98 1.92 8.43
CA LEU A 189 18.02 1.02 7.94
C LEU A 189 17.51 0.16 6.76
N GLN A 190 16.19 -0.07 6.71
CA GLN A 190 15.49 -0.68 5.58
C GLN A 190 15.68 0.18 4.31
N TYR A 191 15.44 1.49 4.39
CA TYR A 191 15.61 2.44 3.28
C TYR A 191 17.03 2.43 2.68
N MET A 192 18.09 2.36 3.51
CA MET A 192 19.47 2.29 3.01
C MET A 192 19.79 0.99 2.27
N TYR A 193 19.28 -0.15 2.75
CA TYR A 193 19.49 -1.43 2.07
C TYR A 193 18.63 -1.56 0.82
N GLU A 194 17.46 -0.94 0.79
CA GLU A 194 16.55 -0.86 -0.35
C GLU A 194 17.10 0.06 -1.45
N ASP A 195 17.63 1.25 -1.11
CA ASP A 195 18.29 2.16 -2.06
C ASP A 195 19.59 1.59 -2.65
N VAL A 196 20.41 0.92 -1.82
CA VAL A 196 21.65 0.28 -2.29
C VAL A 196 21.32 -0.96 -3.13
N SER A 197 20.25 -1.69 -2.81
CA SER A 197 19.76 -2.81 -3.62
C SER A 197 19.16 -2.33 -4.93
N ALA A 198 18.32 -1.30 -4.92
CA ALA A 198 17.79 -0.68 -6.13
C ALA A 198 18.93 -0.15 -7.01
N SER A 199 19.95 0.48 -6.44
CA SER A 199 21.09 1.01 -7.20
C SER A 199 22.03 -0.07 -7.77
N LEU A 200 22.26 -1.18 -7.05
CA LEU A 200 23.15 -2.27 -7.49
C LEU A 200 22.45 -3.33 -8.35
N LEU A 201 21.15 -3.58 -8.14
CA LEU A 201 20.32 -4.46 -8.99
C LEU A 201 19.88 -3.76 -10.27
N ALA A 202 19.62 -2.45 -10.26
CA ALA A 202 19.14 -1.73 -11.45
C ALA A 202 20.22 -1.45 -12.50
N SER A 203 21.50 -1.75 -12.23
CA SER A 203 22.54 -1.52 -13.24
C SER A 203 23.63 -2.60 -13.25
N PRO A 204 23.63 -3.49 -14.27
CA PRO A 204 24.77 -4.36 -14.61
C PRO A 204 26.12 -3.62 -14.65
N LYS A 205 26.10 -2.30 -14.89
CA LYS A 205 27.27 -1.41 -14.87
C LYS A 205 28.02 -1.43 -13.55
N ALA A 206 27.33 -1.51 -12.40
CA ALA A 206 27.98 -1.53 -11.09
C ALA A 206 28.82 -2.81 -10.88
N TYR A 207 28.33 -3.97 -11.32
CA TYR A 207 29.07 -5.23 -11.28
C TYR A 207 30.32 -5.17 -12.16
N VAL A 208 30.18 -4.67 -13.38
CA VAL A 208 31.30 -4.52 -14.32
C VAL A 208 32.36 -3.57 -13.74
N LEU A 209 31.97 -2.47 -13.10
CA LEU A 209 32.89 -1.54 -12.44
C LEU A 209 33.66 -2.19 -11.29
N VAL A 210 32.98 -2.92 -10.40
CA VAL A 210 33.62 -3.58 -9.25
C VAL A 210 34.60 -4.65 -9.71
N ILE A 211 34.22 -5.51 -10.66
CA ILE A 211 35.09 -6.58 -11.19
C ILE A 211 36.30 -5.97 -11.89
N SER A 212 36.08 -5.01 -12.80
CA SER A 212 37.15 -4.38 -13.58
C SER A 212 38.16 -3.70 -12.65
N THR A 213 37.67 -2.98 -11.65
CA THR A 213 38.53 -2.28 -10.69
C THR A 213 39.25 -3.25 -9.76
N ALA A 214 38.59 -4.31 -9.29
CA ALA A 214 39.24 -5.35 -8.48
C ALA A 214 40.33 -6.09 -9.27
N TYR A 215 40.12 -6.34 -10.57
CA TYR A 215 41.11 -6.93 -11.46
C TYR A 215 42.32 -6.02 -11.63
N VAL A 216 42.10 -4.74 -11.95
CA VAL A 216 43.15 -3.72 -12.06
C VAL A 216 43.92 -3.60 -10.73
N ALA A 217 43.23 -3.67 -9.59
CA ALA A 217 43.86 -3.66 -8.27
C ALA A 217 44.73 -4.90 -8.00
N SER A 218 44.30 -6.09 -8.42
CA SER A 218 45.13 -7.30 -8.30
C SER A 218 46.36 -7.20 -9.21
N TRP A 219 46.17 -6.79 -10.45
CA TRP A 219 47.26 -6.59 -11.41
C TRP A 219 48.28 -5.55 -10.94
N ALA A 220 47.81 -4.38 -10.46
CA ALA A 220 48.67 -3.33 -9.95
C ALA A 220 49.42 -3.75 -8.68
N ASN A 221 48.80 -4.60 -7.84
CA ASN A 221 49.46 -5.18 -6.69
C ASN A 221 50.59 -6.13 -7.09
N LEU A 222 50.39 -6.98 -8.09
CA LEU A 222 51.42 -7.91 -8.57
C LEU A 222 52.55 -7.20 -9.31
N LYS A 223 52.23 -6.27 -10.22
CA LYS A 223 53.23 -5.61 -11.08
C LYS A 223 54.01 -4.51 -10.38
N PHE A 224 53.33 -3.68 -9.58
CA PHE A 224 53.95 -2.49 -8.96
C PHE A 224 54.15 -2.62 -7.45
N SER A 225 53.81 -3.78 -6.86
CA SER A 225 53.85 -4.01 -5.41
C SER A 225 53.03 -2.98 -4.60
N TRP A 226 52.02 -2.37 -5.22
CA TRP A 226 51.15 -1.41 -4.56
C TRP A 226 50.23 -2.11 -3.56
N ASP A 227 50.17 -1.67 -2.30
CA ASP A 227 49.49 -2.39 -1.22
C ASP A 227 48.27 -1.63 -0.66
N PHE A 228 47.08 -2.16 -0.93
CA PHE A 228 45.80 -1.50 -0.67
C PHE A 228 44.98 -2.05 0.49
N ASN A 229 45.55 -2.90 1.37
CA ASN A 229 44.79 -3.59 2.43
C ASN A 229 43.58 -4.42 1.93
N GLY A 230 43.65 -4.86 0.67
CA GLY A 230 42.60 -5.64 0.00
C GLY A 230 42.23 -5.03 -1.36
N ILE A 231 41.97 -5.88 -2.35
CA ILE A 231 41.56 -5.46 -3.70
C ILE A 231 40.18 -4.77 -3.73
N LEU A 232 39.39 -4.96 -2.67
CA LEU A 232 38.04 -4.43 -2.54
C LEU A 232 38.01 -2.92 -2.24
N ILE A 233 39.05 -2.38 -1.62
CA ILE A 233 39.14 -0.96 -1.25
C ILE A 233 39.19 -0.07 -2.52
N PRO A 234 40.11 -0.31 -3.49
CA PRO A 234 40.06 0.36 -4.78
C PRO A 234 38.75 0.10 -5.54
N ALA A 235 38.21 -1.14 -5.49
CA ALA A 235 36.99 -1.50 -6.22
C ALA A 235 35.75 -0.75 -5.73
N LEU A 236 35.58 -0.62 -4.42
CA LEU A 236 34.53 0.19 -3.81
C LEU A 236 34.69 1.67 -4.11
N LEU A 237 35.93 2.19 -4.07
CA LEU A 237 36.21 3.57 -4.44
C LEU A 237 35.93 3.82 -5.94
N GLY A 238 36.06 2.79 -6.78
CA GLY A 238 35.74 2.80 -8.20
C GLY A 238 34.28 3.17 -8.50
N LEU A 239 33.34 2.70 -7.66
CA LEU A 239 31.92 3.02 -7.79
C LEU A 239 31.61 4.51 -7.58
N LEU A 240 32.45 5.21 -6.81
CA LEU A 240 32.21 6.59 -6.39
C LEU A 240 32.67 7.64 -7.39
N TRP A 241 33.24 7.26 -8.53
CA TRP A 241 33.68 8.23 -9.52
C TRP A 241 32.54 9.05 -10.13
N HIS A 242 31.29 8.60 -9.97
CA HIS A 242 30.09 9.37 -10.30
C HIS A 242 29.84 10.53 -9.31
N ASN A 243 30.39 10.46 -8.09
CA ASN A 243 30.31 11.50 -7.07
C ASN A 243 31.71 11.79 -6.48
N PRO A 244 32.53 12.61 -7.16
CA PRO A 244 33.91 12.86 -6.74
C PRO A 244 34.02 13.54 -5.37
N ALA A 245 32.99 14.29 -4.95
CA ALA A 245 32.94 14.90 -3.63
C ALA A 245 32.97 13.83 -2.52
N LYS A 246 32.26 12.70 -2.70
CA LYS A 246 32.29 11.58 -1.74
C LYS A 246 33.67 10.93 -1.64
N ILE A 247 34.43 10.83 -2.74
CA ILE A 247 35.82 10.33 -2.71
C ILE A 247 36.69 11.25 -1.84
N PHE A 248 36.55 12.56 -2.02
CA PHE A 248 37.28 13.55 -1.23
C PHE A 248 36.94 13.46 0.27
N VAL A 249 35.64 13.46 0.61
CA VAL A 249 35.17 13.34 2.01
C VAL A 249 35.68 12.04 2.64
N THR A 250 35.66 10.92 1.92
CA THR A 250 36.22 9.64 2.36
C THR A 250 37.70 9.75 2.70
N CYS A 251 38.47 10.46 1.87
CA CYS A 251 39.90 10.63 2.12
C CYS A 251 40.17 11.52 3.33
N VAL A 252 39.45 12.64 3.46
CA VAL A 252 39.55 13.55 4.60
C VAL A 252 39.19 12.84 5.90
N GLU A 253 38.08 12.10 5.92
CA GLU A 253 37.64 11.33 7.09
C GLU A 253 38.67 10.27 7.48
N ALA A 254 39.27 9.57 6.52
CA ALA A 254 40.31 8.58 6.79
C ALA A 254 41.58 9.22 7.40
N VAL A 255 42.00 10.40 6.92
CA VAL A 255 43.12 11.16 7.50
C VAL A 255 42.78 11.62 8.92
N TRP A 256 41.55 12.06 9.16
CA TRP A 256 41.08 12.48 10.47
C TRP A 256 41.06 11.34 11.49
N ILE A 257 40.49 10.18 11.11
CA ILE A 257 40.52 8.96 11.93
C ILE A 257 41.95 8.53 12.24
N LEU A 258 42.84 8.57 11.24
CA LEU A 258 44.27 8.28 11.42
C LEU A 258 44.92 9.21 12.45
N ALA A 259 44.65 10.52 12.36
CA ALA A 259 45.19 11.51 13.29
C ALA A 259 44.72 11.26 14.73
N LEU A 260 43.40 11.08 14.93
CA LEU A 260 42.80 10.80 16.23
C LEU A 260 43.33 9.49 16.84
N ALA A 261 43.34 8.40 16.07
CA ALA A 261 43.83 7.11 16.54
C ALA A 261 45.32 7.17 16.92
N THR A 262 46.13 7.90 16.14
CA THR A 262 47.57 8.08 16.45
C THR A 262 47.78 8.92 17.71
N GLN A 263 46.95 9.95 17.94
CA GLN A 263 46.99 10.74 19.18
C GLN A 263 46.60 9.91 20.39
N ILE A 264 45.57 9.06 20.28
CA ILE A 264 45.13 8.16 21.36
C ILE A 264 46.23 7.16 21.71
N LEU A 265 46.92 6.59 20.71
CA LEU A 265 48.05 5.68 20.93
C LEU A 265 49.25 6.35 21.63
N ARG A 266 49.36 7.68 21.57
CA ARG A 266 50.38 8.45 22.29
C ARG A 266 50.02 8.76 23.73
N LEU A 267 48.82 8.44 24.21
CA LEU A 267 48.46 8.67 25.62
C LEU A 267 49.24 7.72 26.54
N PRO A 268 49.61 8.18 27.76
CA PRO A 268 50.48 7.42 28.69
C PRO A 268 49.90 6.05 29.09
N TYR A 269 48.57 5.89 29.02
CA TYR A 269 47.89 4.62 29.25
C TYR A 269 48.17 3.61 28.13
N PHE A 270 48.05 4.01 26.87
CA PHE A 270 48.23 3.12 25.71
C PHE A 270 49.70 2.84 25.38
N GLN A 271 50.62 3.75 25.71
CA GLN A 271 52.06 3.53 25.55
C GLN A 271 52.59 2.32 26.33
N ARG A 272 51.92 1.96 27.43
CA ARG A 272 52.28 0.81 28.29
C ARG A 272 51.59 -0.49 27.89
N MET A 273 50.70 -0.45 26.88
CA MET A 273 49.93 -1.61 26.42
C MET A 273 50.42 -2.09 25.05
N THR A 274 50.48 -3.42 24.85
CA THR A 274 50.72 -4.00 23.53
C THR A 274 49.43 -4.00 22.70
N VAL A 275 49.30 -2.99 21.83
CA VAL A 275 48.16 -2.81 20.92
C VAL A 275 48.52 -3.35 19.53
N GLU A 276 48.43 -4.67 19.36
CA GLU A 276 48.68 -5.36 18.09
C GLU A 276 47.50 -6.27 17.69
N GLY A 277 47.48 -6.70 16.43
CA GLY A 277 46.44 -7.61 15.90
C GLY A 277 45.02 -7.06 16.07
N GLY A 278 44.12 -7.88 16.63
CA GLY A 278 42.71 -7.52 16.82
C GLY A 278 42.48 -6.30 17.71
N ARG A 279 43.37 -6.01 18.68
CA ARG A 279 43.26 -4.84 19.56
C ARG A 279 43.42 -3.53 18.79
N LYS A 280 44.36 -3.51 17.83
CA LYS A 280 44.57 -2.36 16.94
C LYS A 280 43.38 -2.17 15.99
N LEU A 281 42.82 -3.26 15.45
CA LEU A 281 41.59 -3.19 14.64
C LEU A 281 40.46 -2.54 15.43
N LEU A 282 40.18 -3.04 16.63
CA LEU A 282 39.12 -2.56 17.50
C LEU A 282 39.26 -1.07 17.82
N LEU A 283 40.49 -0.61 18.11
CA LEU A 283 40.76 0.81 18.37
C LEU A 283 40.34 1.70 17.20
N PHE A 284 40.80 1.40 15.97
CA PHE A 284 40.48 2.22 14.79
C PHE A 284 38.98 2.23 14.48
N PHE A 285 38.30 1.09 14.59
CA PHE A 285 36.85 1.01 14.40
C PHE A 285 36.08 1.76 15.49
N THR A 286 36.57 1.76 16.74
CA THR A 286 35.95 2.49 17.85
C THR A 286 36.10 4.00 17.68
N VAL A 287 37.29 4.47 17.27
CA VAL A 287 37.53 5.90 16.96
C VAL A 287 36.64 6.36 15.80
N ALA A 288 36.51 5.55 14.75
CA ALA A 288 35.64 5.87 13.62
C ALA A 288 34.15 5.92 14.01
N ALA A 289 33.67 4.95 14.81
CA ALA A 289 32.29 4.92 15.29
C ALA A 289 31.98 6.14 16.18
N LEU A 290 32.87 6.48 17.12
CA LEU A 290 32.71 7.63 18.00
C LEU A 290 32.73 8.95 17.22
N HIS A 291 33.64 9.08 16.25
CA HIS A 291 33.71 10.24 15.36
C HIS A 291 32.39 10.45 14.61
N ARG A 292 31.86 9.39 14.00
CA ARG A 292 30.60 9.47 13.24
C ARG A 292 29.41 9.79 14.15
N LEU A 293 29.37 9.21 15.34
CA LEU A 293 28.34 9.53 16.33
C LEU A 293 28.40 11.00 16.74
N LEU A 294 29.60 11.55 16.96
CA LEU A 294 29.80 12.96 17.30
C LEU A 294 29.33 13.89 16.16
N VAL A 295 29.73 13.60 14.92
CA VAL A 295 29.28 14.38 13.74
C VAL A 295 27.77 14.29 13.57
N ALA A 296 27.16 13.13 13.81
CA ALA A 296 25.71 12.96 13.72
C ALA A 296 24.94 13.80 14.75
N HIS A 297 25.53 14.10 15.91
CA HIS A 297 24.93 15.00 16.90
C HIS A 297 25.20 16.48 16.59
N LEU A 298 26.38 16.81 16.06
CA LEU A 298 26.77 18.21 15.84
C LEU A 298 26.22 18.78 14.54
N LEU A 299 26.17 18.01 13.45
CA LEU A 299 25.81 18.53 12.12
C LEU A 299 24.39 19.15 12.06
N PRO A 300 23.34 18.53 12.64
CA PRO A 300 22.00 19.12 12.64
C PRO A 300 21.91 20.45 13.40
N LEU A 301 22.89 20.79 14.25
CA LEU A 301 22.93 22.07 14.95
C LEU A 301 23.39 23.23 14.04
N PHE A 302 23.98 22.93 12.88
CA PHE A 302 24.57 23.92 11.98
C PHE A 302 23.97 23.91 10.56
N THR A 303 23.28 22.84 10.14
CA THR A 303 22.70 22.71 8.79
C THR A 303 21.53 21.74 8.76
N ASP A 304 20.54 21.99 7.90
CA ASP A 304 19.39 21.10 7.63
C ASP A 304 19.72 19.99 6.60
N GLN A 305 20.99 19.85 6.19
CA GLN A 305 21.39 18.78 5.27
C GLN A 305 21.33 17.40 5.93
N GLN A 306 20.97 16.37 5.15
CA GLN A 306 20.97 14.99 5.63
C GLN A 306 22.36 14.57 6.11
N VAL A 307 22.42 14.02 7.33
CA VAL A 307 23.67 13.61 7.99
C VAL A 307 24.45 12.55 7.19
N THR A 308 23.76 11.77 6.36
CA THR A 308 24.32 10.78 5.41
C THR A 308 25.29 11.40 4.40
N ASP A 309 25.07 12.66 4.01
CA ASP A 309 25.88 13.34 3.00
C ASP A 309 27.24 13.80 3.53
N ALA A 310 27.33 14.08 4.83
CA ALA A 310 28.58 14.47 5.49
C ALA A 310 29.56 13.32 5.71
N PHE A 311 29.12 12.06 5.68
CA PHE A 311 30.00 10.91 5.87
C PHE A 311 30.69 10.44 4.60
N GLY A 312 31.94 9.98 4.75
CA GLY A 312 32.66 9.24 3.73
C GLY A 312 31.96 7.92 3.40
N PHE A 313 32.05 7.53 2.14
CA PHE A 313 31.35 6.35 1.63
C PHE A 313 31.92 5.07 2.24
N GLY A 314 31.02 4.21 2.72
CA GLY A 314 31.36 2.94 3.33
C GLY A 314 32.09 3.13 4.67
N TYR A 315 31.41 2.77 5.76
CA TYR A 315 31.98 2.84 7.12
C TYR A 315 33.30 2.07 7.29
N LEU A 316 33.54 1.07 6.45
CA LEU A 316 34.71 0.20 6.47
C LEU A 316 35.89 0.82 5.69
N LEU A 317 35.60 1.59 4.65
CA LEU A 317 36.61 2.08 3.70
C LEU A 317 37.55 3.08 4.38
N THR A 318 36.99 4.07 5.06
CA THR A 318 37.75 5.12 5.77
C THR A 318 38.63 4.54 6.87
N THR A 319 38.08 3.63 7.67
CA THR A 319 38.78 2.97 8.78
C THR A 319 39.92 2.08 8.31
N LEU A 320 39.71 1.27 7.26
CA LEU A 320 40.77 0.40 6.72
C LEU A 320 41.87 1.17 6.00
N MET A 321 41.54 2.27 5.31
CA MET A 321 42.53 3.16 4.70
C MET A 321 43.38 3.87 5.76
N ALA A 322 42.76 4.35 6.85
CA ALA A 322 43.45 4.95 7.99
C ALA A 322 44.43 3.96 8.62
N MET A 323 43.96 2.76 8.94
CA MET A 323 44.77 1.71 9.54
C MET A 323 45.96 1.28 8.66
N LYS A 324 45.74 1.14 7.35
CA LYS A 324 46.84 0.79 6.42
C LYS A 324 47.89 1.89 6.34
N SER A 325 47.45 3.14 6.35
CA SER A 325 48.32 4.32 6.35
C SER A 325 49.17 4.38 7.61
N HIS A 326 48.59 4.05 8.77
CA HIS A 326 49.33 3.90 10.02
C HIS A 326 50.41 2.81 9.93
N ASP A 327 50.07 1.63 9.41
CA ASP A 327 50.98 0.48 9.37
C ASP A 327 52.18 0.68 8.44
N LYS A 328 51.97 1.35 7.30
CA LYS A 328 53.02 1.61 6.32
C LYS A 328 53.80 2.90 6.59
N LYS A 329 53.35 3.76 7.51
CA LYS A 329 53.92 5.10 7.80
C LYS A 329 54.05 6.02 6.58
N ILE A 330 53.37 5.70 5.47
CA ILE A 330 53.45 6.44 4.20
C ILE A 330 52.02 6.65 3.67
N THR A 331 51.31 7.58 4.31
CA THR A 331 49.90 7.89 4.03
C THR A 331 49.70 8.28 2.56
N LEU A 332 50.41 9.32 2.07
CA LEU A 332 50.18 9.87 0.73
C LEU A 332 50.36 8.85 -0.41
N ARG A 333 51.29 7.90 -0.26
CA ARG A 333 51.54 6.84 -1.26
C ARG A 333 50.40 5.82 -1.32
N VAL A 334 49.84 5.44 -0.17
CA VAL A 334 48.72 4.49 -0.09
C VAL A 334 47.45 5.10 -0.70
N PHE A 335 47.12 6.35 -0.34
CA PHE A 335 45.98 7.07 -0.92
C PHE A 335 46.12 7.27 -2.43
N ARG A 336 47.27 7.80 -2.89
CA ARG A 336 47.54 8.00 -4.32
C ARG A 336 47.37 6.70 -5.11
N ALA A 337 48.01 5.63 -4.67
CA ALA A 337 47.95 4.36 -5.39
C ALA A 337 46.52 3.79 -5.40
N THR A 338 45.74 3.97 -4.32
CA THR A 338 44.34 3.49 -4.23
C THR A 338 43.43 4.25 -5.18
N ILE A 339 43.54 5.59 -5.21
CA ILE A 339 42.77 6.49 -6.08
C ILE A 339 43.13 6.26 -7.56
N GLN A 340 44.41 6.13 -7.88
CA GLN A 340 44.84 5.87 -9.27
C GLN A 340 44.32 4.53 -9.78
N THR A 341 44.41 3.50 -8.95
CA THR A 341 43.90 2.16 -9.27
C THR A 341 42.38 2.18 -9.44
N SER A 342 41.65 2.88 -8.57
CA SER A 342 40.20 3.00 -8.68
C SER A 342 39.76 3.78 -9.92
N MET A 343 40.49 4.84 -10.28
CA MET A 343 40.23 5.65 -11.47
C MET A 343 40.38 4.84 -12.75
N VAL A 344 41.51 4.14 -12.89
CA VAL A 344 41.79 3.31 -14.07
C VAL A 344 40.75 2.19 -14.19
N GLY A 345 40.42 1.54 -13.06
CA GLY A 345 39.38 0.53 -13.00
C GLY A 345 37.99 1.05 -13.38
N ALA A 346 37.63 2.25 -12.92
CA ALA A 346 36.36 2.88 -13.22
C ALA A 346 36.24 3.26 -14.69
N VAL A 347 37.31 3.79 -15.30
CA VAL A 347 37.34 4.09 -16.74
C VAL A 347 37.18 2.82 -17.56
N ILE A 348 37.97 1.77 -17.29
CA ILE A 348 37.87 0.49 -18.00
C ILE A 348 36.48 -0.12 -17.83
N GLY A 349 35.95 -0.15 -16.61
CA GLY A 349 34.63 -0.69 -16.32
C GLY A 349 33.51 0.10 -17.00
N SER A 350 33.64 1.43 -17.11
CA SER A 350 32.68 2.27 -17.84
C SER A 350 32.72 2.03 -19.35
N VAL A 351 33.93 1.88 -19.92
CA VAL A 351 34.09 1.55 -21.35
C VAL A 351 33.51 0.17 -21.67
N LEU A 352 33.79 -0.84 -20.83
CA LEU A 352 33.22 -2.17 -21.00
C LEU A 352 31.69 -2.16 -20.83
N GLY A 353 31.18 -1.47 -19.81
CA GLY A 353 29.75 -1.33 -19.56
C GLY A 353 29.01 -0.60 -20.69
N PHE A 354 29.62 0.42 -21.28
CA PHE A 354 29.09 1.15 -22.44
C PHE A 354 29.19 0.30 -23.72
N GLY A 355 30.31 -0.39 -23.93
CA GLY A 355 30.48 -1.32 -25.06
C GLY A 355 29.44 -2.45 -25.06
N LEU A 356 29.10 -2.97 -23.88
CA LEU A 356 28.02 -3.96 -23.72
C LEU A 356 26.63 -3.41 -24.09
N SER A 357 26.39 -2.09 -23.99
CA SER A 357 25.11 -1.49 -24.41
C SER A 357 24.95 -1.34 -25.93
N TYR A 358 26.03 -1.49 -26.71
CA TYR A 358 25.96 -1.50 -28.19
C TYR A 358 25.84 -2.90 -28.79
N LEU A 359 25.89 -3.96 -27.97
CA LEU A 359 25.59 -5.29 -28.49
C LEU A 359 24.10 -5.37 -28.87
N PRO A 360 23.76 -5.77 -30.10
CA PRO A 360 22.37 -5.97 -30.50
C PRO A 360 21.68 -6.94 -29.53
N THR A 361 20.60 -6.49 -28.89
CA THR A 361 19.78 -7.31 -28.00
C THR A 361 19.20 -8.54 -28.70
N ASP A 362 19.15 -8.54 -30.03
CA ASP A 362 18.70 -9.67 -30.85
C ASP A 362 19.61 -10.91 -30.78
N LEU A 363 20.88 -10.76 -30.38
CA LEU A 363 21.84 -11.88 -30.31
C LEU A 363 21.78 -12.65 -28.98
N LEU A 364 21.20 -12.07 -27.92
CA LEU A 364 21.16 -12.64 -26.56
C LEU A 364 19.75 -12.66 -25.95
N GLY A 365 18.78 -11.98 -26.55
CA GLY A 365 17.38 -11.96 -26.13
C GLY A 365 16.52 -12.85 -27.02
N ARG A 366 15.92 -13.86 -26.40
CA ARG A 366 14.76 -14.57 -26.94
C ARG A 366 13.68 -13.50 -27.17
N SER A 367 13.55 -12.96 -28.38
CA SER A 367 12.33 -12.29 -28.78
C SER A 367 11.24 -13.30 -28.45
N VAL A 368 10.40 -13.01 -27.46
CA VAL A 368 9.19 -13.79 -27.26
C VAL A 368 8.49 -13.65 -28.60
N THR A 369 8.55 -14.70 -29.42
CA THR A 369 7.73 -14.77 -30.62
C THR A 369 6.33 -14.87 -30.05
N ILE A 370 5.68 -13.72 -29.84
CA ILE A 370 4.32 -13.64 -29.37
C ILE A 370 3.51 -14.27 -30.50
N SER A 371 3.17 -15.55 -30.32
CA SER A 371 2.37 -16.27 -31.29
C SER A 371 1.01 -15.60 -31.31
N ALA A 372 0.65 -14.96 -32.41
CA ALA A 372 -0.60 -14.21 -32.58
C ALA A 372 -1.87 -15.08 -32.44
N GLY A 373 -1.73 -16.39 -32.27
CA GLY A 373 -2.83 -17.37 -32.22
C GLY A 373 -3.76 -17.29 -31.00
N SER A 374 -3.50 -16.45 -30.00
CA SER A 374 -4.36 -16.28 -28.82
C SER A 374 -4.63 -14.81 -28.45
N ALA A 375 -4.64 -13.91 -29.44
CA ALA A 375 -5.01 -12.52 -29.24
C ALA A 375 -6.54 -12.39 -29.08
N GLU A 376 -7.01 -12.30 -27.84
CA GLU A 376 -8.42 -11.99 -27.52
C GLU A 376 -8.53 -10.52 -27.12
N TRP A 377 -9.43 -9.78 -27.78
CA TRP A 377 -9.90 -8.45 -27.37
C TRP A 377 -11.42 -8.44 -27.31
N GLN A 378 -11.98 -7.52 -26.54
CA GLN A 378 -13.43 -7.38 -26.38
C GLN A 378 -13.94 -6.20 -27.22
N GLU A 379 -14.85 -6.45 -28.15
CA GLU A 379 -15.58 -5.40 -28.86
C GLU A 379 -16.82 -5.02 -28.04
N VAL A 380 -16.99 -3.73 -27.77
CA VAL A 380 -18.06 -3.21 -26.89
C VAL A 380 -18.87 -2.17 -27.64
N GLU A 381 -20.13 -2.52 -27.97
CA GLU A 381 -21.06 -1.66 -28.71
C GLU A 381 -22.10 -0.99 -27.79
N ASP A 382 -22.60 -1.70 -26.78
CA ASP A 382 -23.74 -1.26 -25.94
C ASP A 382 -23.35 -0.45 -24.69
N ARG A 383 -22.07 -0.09 -24.53
CA ARG A 383 -21.58 0.62 -23.33
C ARG A 383 -20.68 1.77 -23.71
N THR A 384 -20.68 2.81 -22.88
CA THR A 384 -19.76 3.94 -23.04
C THR A 384 -18.39 3.63 -22.43
N VAL A 385 -17.35 4.32 -22.89
CA VAL A 385 -16.01 4.28 -22.27
C VAL A 385 -16.09 4.68 -20.79
N TRP A 386 -16.97 5.64 -20.46
CA TRP A 386 -17.20 6.09 -19.08
C TRP A 386 -17.72 4.97 -18.17
N ASP A 387 -18.63 4.11 -18.67
CA ASP A 387 -19.17 3.01 -17.87
C ASP A 387 -18.06 2.04 -17.46
N LEU A 388 -17.16 1.71 -18.38
CA LEU A 388 -16.02 0.84 -18.08
C LEU A 388 -15.04 1.53 -17.12
N LEU A 389 -14.70 2.79 -17.36
CA LEU A 389 -13.79 3.54 -16.48
C LEU A 389 -14.37 3.72 -15.08
N SER A 390 -15.68 3.93 -14.94
CA SER A 390 -16.36 4.03 -13.65
C SER A 390 -16.28 2.72 -12.86
N GLU A 391 -16.41 1.56 -13.53
CA GLU A 391 -16.21 0.25 -12.91
C GLU A 391 -14.74 0.03 -12.50
N GLN A 392 -13.79 0.42 -13.36
CA GLN A 392 -12.38 0.29 -13.02
C GLN A 392 -11.97 1.24 -11.89
N ARG A 393 -12.58 2.42 -11.78
CA ARG A 393 -12.34 3.38 -10.68
C ARG A 393 -12.61 2.76 -9.33
N VAL A 394 -13.72 2.04 -9.16
CA VAL A 394 -14.04 1.34 -7.91
C VAL A 394 -12.89 0.42 -7.50
N ARG A 395 -12.35 -0.32 -8.47
CA ARG A 395 -11.30 -1.31 -8.22
C ARG A 395 -9.97 -0.69 -7.85
N LEU A 396 -9.67 0.51 -8.34
CA LEU A 396 -8.46 1.25 -7.97
C LEU A 396 -8.31 1.38 -6.44
N TYR A 397 -9.42 1.43 -5.68
CA TYR A 397 -9.36 1.54 -4.22
C TYR A 397 -8.72 0.33 -3.54
N MET A 398 -8.65 -0.85 -4.18
CA MET A 398 -7.87 -1.98 -3.66
C MET A 398 -6.40 -1.59 -3.45
N THR A 399 -5.88 -0.72 -4.32
CA THR A 399 -4.47 -0.32 -4.28
C THR A 399 -4.16 0.69 -3.18
N ARG A 400 -5.14 1.13 -2.38
CA ARG A 400 -4.89 1.88 -1.13
C ARG A 400 -4.41 0.99 0.01
N VAL A 401 -4.59 -0.33 -0.09
CA VAL A 401 -4.10 -1.27 0.92
C VAL A 401 -2.56 -1.26 0.90
N PRO A 402 -1.87 -1.02 2.03
CA PRO A 402 -0.41 -0.98 2.05
C PRO A 402 0.23 -2.26 1.48
N GLY A 403 1.18 -2.11 0.56
CA GLY A 403 1.88 -3.23 -0.09
C GLY A 403 1.10 -3.92 -1.22
N SER A 404 -0.01 -3.35 -1.69
CA SER A 404 -0.81 -3.93 -2.77
C SER A 404 -0.27 -3.67 -4.18
N PHE A 405 0.56 -2.63 -4.36
CA PHE A 405 1.17 -2.32 -5.65
C PHE A 405 2.34 -3.26 -5.95
N GLN A 406 2.35 -3.85 -7.15
CA GLN A 406 3.43 -4.72 -7.61
C GLN A 406 4.24 -4.01 -8.68
N PRO A 407 5.54 -3.69 -8.47
CA PRO A 407 6.33 -3.05 -9.50
C PRO A 407 6.52 -3.96 -10.73
N PRO A 408 6.43 -3.43 -11.96
CA PRO A 408 6.58 -4.22 -13.18
C PRO A 408 8.03 -4.66 -13.40
N LEU A 409 8.20 -5.86 -13.96
CA LEU A 409 9.51 -6.36 -14.37
C LEU A 409 10.04 -5.60 -15.60
N PRO A 410 11.37 -5.55 -15.80
CA PRO A 410 11.95 -4.98 -17.01
C PRO A 410 11.42 -5.61 -18.31
N THR A 411 11.15 -6.92 -18.31
CA THR A 411 10.57 -7.65 -19.45
C THR A 411 9.10 -7.29 -19.68
N GLU A 412 8.35 -7.05 -18.60
CA GLU A 412 6.95 -6.61 -18.67
C GLU A 412 6.88 -5.17 -19.24
N LEU A 413 7.78 -4.28 -18.78
CA LEU A 413 7.93 -2.93 -19.31
C LEU A 413 8.30 -2.91 -20.80
N SER A 414 9.28 -3.72 -21.21
CA SER A 414 9.70 -3.77 -22.63
C SER A 414 8.60 -4.33 -23.53
N THR A 415 7.86 -5.33 -23.06
CA THR A 415 6.74 -5.93 -23.81
C THR A 415 5.60 -4.93 -23.93
N PHE A 416 5.26 -4.22 -22.85
CA PHE A 416 4.24 -3.16 -22.88
C PHE A 416 4.60 -2.03 -23.85
N HIS A 417 5.85 -1.55 -23.81
CA HIS A 417 6.34 -0.52 -24.72
C HIS A 417 6.25 -0.96 -26.19
N GLN A 418 6.72 -2.16 -26.53
CA GLN A 418 6.63 -2.70 -27.89
C GLN A 418 5.18 -2.83 -28.36
N SER A 419 4.29 -3.30 -27.48
CA SER A 419 2.86 -3.46 -27.80
C SER A 419 2.18 -2.11 -28.06
N LEU A 420 2.59 -1.07 -27.35
CA LEU A 420 2.08 0.29 -27.54
C LEU A 420 2.55 0.91 -28.86
N ASP A 421 3.81 0.68 -29.25
CA ASP A 421 4.31 1.10 -30.57
C ASP A 421 3.52 0.42 -31.71
N GLU A 422 3.21 -0.87 -31.58
CA GLU A 422 2.37 -1.59 -32.56
C GLU A 422 0.91 -1.07 -32.59
N LEU A 423 0.34 -0.70 -31.43
CA LEU A 423 -1.00 -0.12 -31.36
C LEU A 423 -1.07 1.24 -32.05
N LEU A 424 -0.07 2.10 -31.85
CA LEU A 424 -0.01 3.40 -32.51
C LEU A 424 0.26 3.25 -34.01
N GLY A 425 1.10 2.30 -34.41
CA GLY A 425 1.31 1.94 -35.82
C GLY A 425 0.03 1.44 -36.52
N TYR A 426 -0.82 0.68 -35.80
CA TYR A 426 -2.14 0.30 -36.29
C TYR A 426 -3.03 1.52 -36.53
N ALA A 427 -2.99 2.50 -35.63
CA ALA A 427 -3.82 3.70 -35.77
C ALA A 427 -3.45 4.54 -37.02
N GLU A 428 -2.21 4.42 -37.52
CA GLU A 428 -1.77 5.08 -38.76
C GLU A 428 -2.00 4.23 -40.02
N SER A 429 -1.77 2.91 -39.93
CA SER A 429 -1.75 2.01 -41.08
C SER A 429 -3.04 1.22 -41.30
N SER A 430 -3.91 1.14 -40.29
CA SER A 430 -5.09 0.26 -40.22
C SER A 430 -4.79 -1.23 -40.47
N ASP A 431 -3.55 -1.67 -40.22
CA ASP A 431 -3.12 -3.06 -40.37
C ASP A 431 -3.59 -3.93 -39.19
N VAL A 432 -4.61 -4.76 -39.41
CA VAL A 432 -5.20 -5.63 -38.38
C VAL A 432 -4.17 -6.60 -37.78
N ASP A 433 -3.14 -7.00 -38.53
CA ASP A 433 -2.12 -7.92 -37.99
C ASP A 433 -1.18 -7.19 -37.02
N GLN A 434 -0.97 -5.88 -37.17
CA GLN A 434 -0.30 -5.06 -36.14
C GLN A 434 -1.15 -4.97 -34.87
N PHE A 435 -2.45 -4.71 -35.02
CA PHE A 435 -3.37 -4.66 -33.88
C PHE A 435 -3.39 -5.99 -33.10
N ARG A 436 -3.39 -7.13 -33.81
CA ARG A 436 -3.33 -8.46 -33.19
C ARG A 436 -2.04 -8.69 -32.39
N ARG A 437 -0.88 -8.26 -32.92
CA ARG A 437 0.39 -8.37 -32.19
C ARG A 437 0.41 -7.48 -30.94
N ALA A 438 -0.11 -6.25 -31.06
CA ALA A 438 -0.28 -5.33 -29.92
C ALA A 438 -1.14 -5.96 -28.83
N VAL A 439 -2.33 -6.48 -29.18
CA VAL A 439 -3.24 -7.15 -28.25
C VAL A 439 -2.56 -8.35 -27.59
N ALA A 440 -1.85 -9.18 -28.35
CA ALA A 440 -1.17 -10.35 -27.80
C ALA A 440 -0.07 -9.97 -26.79
N GLY A 441 0.66 -8.88 -27.03
CA GLY A 441 1.64 -8.35 -26.10
C GLY A 441 1.03 -7.73 -24.84
N PHE A 442 -0.06 -6.96 -24.96
CA PHE A 442 -0.81 -6.47 -23.79
C PHE A 442 -1.36 -7.62 -22.94
N ASN A 443 -1.94 -8.63 -23.59
CA ASN A 443 -2.44 -9.84 -22.93
C ASN A 443 -1.34 -10.59 -22.17
N ALA A 444 -0.11 -10.61 -22.70
CA ALA A 444 1.06 -11.20 -22.04
C ALA A 444 1.52 -10.41 -20.80
N VAL A 445 1.24 -9.11 -20.76
CA VAL A 445 1.54 -8.20 -19.63
C VAL A 445 0.27 -7.94 -18.79
N ASN A 446 -0.63 -8.92 -18.69
CA ASN A 446 -1.81 -8.86 -17.81
C ASN A 446 -2.79 -7.70 -18.10
N TYR A 447 -2.83 -7.17 -19.32
CA TYR A 447 -3.83 -6.20 -19.76
C TYR A 447 -4.94 -6.89 -20.58
N ASN A 448 -6.17 -6.43 -20.40
CA ASN A 448 -7.28 -6.66 -21.31
C ASN A 448 -7.38 -5.46 -22.25
N VAL A 449 -7.65 -5.77 -23.52
CA VAL A 449 -7.87 -4.77 -24.56
C VAL A 449 -9.35 -4.76 -24.91
N SER A 450 -10.00 -3.62 -24.72
CA SER A 450 -11.40 -3.39 -25.12
C SER A 450 -11.46 -2.32 -26.21
N LEU A 451 -12.15 -2.62 -27.31
CA LEU A 451 -12.37 -1.71 -28.42
C LEU A 451 -13.82 -1.21 -28.41
N PHE A 452 -14.01 0.10 -28.27
CA PHE A 452 -15.32 0.76 -28.24
C PHE A 452 -15.59 1.46 -29.57
N ALA A 453 -16.69 1.05 -30.23
CA ALA A 453 -17.17 1.63 -31.49
C ALA A 453 -16.09 1.82 -32.57
N GLY A 454 -15.09 0.92 -32.62
CA GLY A 454 -13.95 1.00 -33.55
C GLY A 454 -12.97 2.16 -33.32
N ARG A 455 -13.19 3.00 -32.30
CA ARG A 455 -12.46 4.25 -32.09
C ARG A 455 -11.59 4.26 -30.84
N TYR A 456 -12.13 3.86 -29.69
CA TYR A 456 -11.40 3.92 -28.42
C TYR A 456 -10.84 2.55 -28.04
N VAL A 457 -9.54 2.47 -27.82
CA VAL A 457 -8.86 1.30 -27.26
C VAL A 457 -8.61 1.55 -25.78
N VAL A 458 -9.25 0.76 -24.92
CA VAL A 458 -9.09 0.83 -23.47
C VAL A 458 -8.25 -0.35 -22.99
N LEU A 459 -7.13 -0.04 -22.35
CA LEU A 459 -6.24 -0.98 -21.68
C LEU A 459 -6.51 -0.93 -20.17
N HIS A 460 -6.96 -2.04 -19.60
CA HIS A 460 -7.12 -2.18 -18.15
C HIS A 460 -6.62 -3.54 -17.69
N GLU A 461 -6.24 -3.68 -16.42
CA GLU A 461 -5.71 -4.94 -15.91
C GLU A 461 -6.73 -6.09 -15.99
N ARG A 462 -6.22 -7.29 -16.30
CA ARG A 462 -6.97 -8.55 -16.26
C ARG A 462 -7.32 -8.92 -14.82
N ASN A 463 -8.57 -9.33 -14.62
CA ASN A 463 -9.00 -9.87 -13.34
C ASN A 463 -8.35 -11.23 -13.12
N ALA A 464 -7.72 -11.46 -11.97
CA ALA A 464 -7.64 -12.83 -11.48
C ALA A 464 -9.07 -13.33 -11.27
N ALA A 465 -9.49 -14.38 -11.99
CA ALA A 465 -10.73 -15.06 -11.65
C ALA A 465 -10.69 -15.39 -10.15
N PRO A 466 -11.78 -15.19 -9.39
CA PRO A 466 -11.83 -15.64 -8.00
C PRO A 466 -11.64 -17.15 -8.00
N SER A 467 -10.39 -17.60 -7.81
CA SER A 467 -10.06 -19.01 -7.70
C SER A 467 -10.89 -19.60 -6.58
N ALA A 468 -11.45 -20.79 -6.81
CA ALA A 468 -12.40 -21.53 -5.98
C ALA A 468 -11.88 -21.93 -4.57
N LEU A 469 -11.42 -20.96 -3.78
CA LEU A 469 -10.84 -21.11 -2.44
C LEU A 469 -11.55 -20.19 -1.43
N ALA A 470 -12.87 -20.08 -1.56
CA ALA A 470 -13.74 -19.50 -0.54
C ALA A 470 -13.96 -20.41 0.68
N SER A 471 -13.17 -21.49 0.84
CA SER A 471 -13.39 -22.55 1.84
C SER A 471 -12.37 -22.59 2.99
N SER A 472 -11.32 -21.76 3.02
CA SER A 472 -10.26 -21.85 4.04
C SER A 472 -10.05 -20.55 4.85
N THR A 473 -11.14 -19.90 5.26
CA THR A 473 -11.09 -18.69 6.12
C THR A 473 -11.00 -18.97 7.62
N SER A 474 -10.79 -20.21 8.08
CA SER A 474 -10.86 -20.54 9.52
C SER A 474 -9.55 -20.48 10.30
N GLU A 475 -8.36 -20.46 9.68
CA GLU A 475 -7.10 -20.72 10.42
C GLU A 475 -6.15 -19.52 10.59
N LEU A 476 -6.41 -18.35 9.99
CA LEU A 476 -5.49 -17.19 10.04
C LEU A 476 -5.89 -16.09 11.04
N ALA A 477 -6.91 -16.29 11.87
CA ALA A 477 -7.41 -15.27 12.81
C ALA A 477 -6.62 -15.16 14.12
N ALA A 478 -5.63 -16.00 14.39
CA ALA A 478 -5.02 -16.12 15.73
C ALA A 478 -3.65 -15.42 15.92
N ALA A 479 -3.07 -14.75 14.92
CA ALA A 479 -1.64 -14.43 14.92
C ALA A 479 -1.23 -12.95 14.87
N ASN A 480 -2.12 -11.95 14.96
CA ASN A 480 -1.72 -10.56 14.66
C ASN A 480 -2.23 -9.48 15.63
N ASP A 481 -2.04 -9.71 16.94
CA ASP A 481 -2.60 -8.87 18.01
C ASP A 481 -1.58 -7.91 18.67
N GLN A 482 -0.50 -7.52 17.97
CA GLN A 482 0.57 -6.69 18.58
C GLN A 482 1.14 -5.61 17.66
N THR A 483 0.33 -4.63 17.25
CA THR A 483 0.84 -3.30 16.86
C THR A 483 -0.17 -2.22 17.23
N GLY A 484 0.27 -1.25 18.04
CA GLY A 484 -0.57 -0.22 18.63
C GLY A 484 -0.78 1.03 17.75
N ALA A 485 -1.84 1.76 18.12
CA ALA A 485 -2.08 3.21 18.02
C ALA A 485 -2.52 3.87 16.69
N ASP A 486 -2.61 3.18 15.53
CA ASP A 486 -3.20 3.76 14.30
C ASP A 486 -4.48 3.02 13.81
N SER A 487 -5.12 2.23 14.69
CA SER A 487 -6.07 1.18 14.33
C SER A 487 -7.55 1.58 14.39
N LEU A 488 -7.92 2.77 13.89
CA LEU A 488 -9.33 3.13 13.63
C LEU A 488 -9.71 2.98 12.15
N GLY A 489 -8.74 2.64 11.27
CA GLY A 489 -9.00 2.48 9.86
C GLY A 489 -9.74 1.18 9.55
N ILE A 490 -10.85 1.31 8.80
CA ILE A 490 -11.49 0.32 7.94
C ILE A 490 -10.48 -0.70 7.38
N LEU A 491 -9.31 -0.22 6.94
CA LEU A 491 -8.16 -1.00 6.44
C LEU A 491 -7.64 -2.11 7.37
N SER A 492 -7.72 -1.98 8.69
CA SER A 492 -7.24 -3.01 9.64
C SER A 492 -8.02 -4.33 9.54
N VAL A 493 -9.33 -4.24 9.27
CA VAL A 493 -10.21 -5.40 9.05
C VAL A 493 -10.01 -5.96 7.63
N PHE A 494 -9.68 -5.11 6.65
CA PHE A 494 -9.48 -5.52 5.25
C PHE A 494 -8.08 -6.06 4.94
N ARG A 495 -7.08 -5.83 5.80
CA ARG A 495 -5.70 -6.37 5.67
C ARG A 495 -5.64 -7.90 5.55
N SER A 496 -6.67 -8.64 6.00
CA SER A 496 -6.69 -10.11 5.93
C SER A 496 -7.23 -10.67 4.60
N SER A 497 -7.67 -9.83 3.67
CA SER A 497 -8.30 -10.25 2.41
C SER A 497 -7.32 -10.18 1.24
N ASN A 498 -7.49 -11.08 0.28
CA ASN A 498 -6.50 -11.45 -0.75
C ASN A 498 -6.13 -10.28 -1.70
N PRO A 499 -4.90 -9.71 -1.65
CA PRO A 499 -4.51 -8.60 -2.53
C PRO A 499 -4.17 -9.04 -3.97
N ASN A 500 -4.23 -10.34 -4.29
CA ASN A 500 -3.68 -10.89 -5.53
C ASN A 500 -4.54 -10.71 -6.81
N SER A 501 -5.50 -9.77 -6.88
CA SER A 501 -6.30 -9.60 -8.09
C SER A 501 -5.88 -8.45 -9.01
N GLN A 502 -5.17 -7.44 -8.50
CA GLN A 502 -4.70 -6.27 -9.27
C GLN A 502 -3.27 -5.89 -8.88
N ARG A 503 -2.46 -5.49 -9.86
CA ARG A 503 -1.05 -5.09 -9.72
C ARG A 503 -0.89 -3.58 -9.52
N GLY A 504 -1.92 -2.79 -9.84
CA GLY A 504 -1.95 -1.33 -9.65
C GLY A 504 -1.20 -0.56 -10.73
N TRP A 505 -1.15 -1.11 -11.94
CA TRP A 505 -0.42 -0.57 -13.09
C TRP A 505 -1.17 0.52 -13.84
N GLY A 506 -2.48 0.63 -13.66
CA GLY A 506 -3.27 1.75 -14.17
C GLY A 506 -4.08 1.43 -15.41
N ILE A 507 -4.76 2.46 -15.91
CA ILE A 507 -5.73 2.37 -16.99
C ILE A 507 -5.30 3.35 -18.08
N TYR A 508 -5.34 2.90 -19.33
CA TYR A 508 -4.94 3.71 -20.47
C TYR A 508 -6.03 3.68 -21.54
N VAL A 509 -6.29 4.82 -22.16
CA VAL A 509 -7.23 4.95 -23.27
C VAL A 509 -6.50 5.60 -24.44
N VAL A 510 -6.69 5.06 -25.65
CA VAL A 510 -6.18 5.63 -26.90
C VAL A 510 -7.36 5.86 -27.83
N ASP A 511 -7.54 7.09 -28.29
CA ASP A 511 -8.49 7.46 -29.35
C ASP A 511 -7.79 7.33 -30.70
N LEU A 512 -8.18 6.33 -31.49
CA LEU A 512 -7.58 6.04 -32.79
C LEU A 512 -7.85 7.15 -33.83
N ASP A 513 -8.95 7.89 -33.66
CA ASP A 513 -9.41 8.90 -34.62
C ASP A 513 -9.04 10.33 -34.23
N SER A 514 -8.46 10.54 -33.04
CA SER A 514 -8.14 11.90 -32.60
C SER A 514 -7.02 12.52 -33.46
N PRO A 515 -7.21 13.75 -33.97
CA PRO A 515 -6.21 14.50 -34.72
C PRO A 515 -5.18 15.21 -33.82
N SER A 516 -5.40 15.23 -32.51
CA SER A 516 -4.48 15.78 -31.52
C SER A 516 -3.38 14.76 -31.20
N GLU A 517 -2.19 15.21 -30.80
CA GLU A 517 -1.17 14.35 -30.18
C GLU A 517 -1.22 14.42 -28.64
N MET A 518 -2.18 15.17 -28.08
CA MET A 518 -2.22 15.45 -26.65
C MET A 518 -2.40 14.18 -25.82
N LEU A 519 -1.55 14.01 -24.82
CA LEU A 519 -1.72 13.09 -23.71
C LEU A 519 -2.30 13.82 -22.50
N VAL A 520 -3.44 13.36 -22.01
CA VAL A 520 -3.95 13.74 -20.69
C VAL A 520 -3.52 12.69 -19.67
N GLU A 521 -2.87 13.10 -18.59
CA GLU A 521 -2.36 12.16 -17.58
C GLU A 521 -2.79 12.52 -16.15
N VAL A 522 -3.18 11.50 -15.38
CA VAL A 522 -3.61 11.59 -13.98
C VAL A 522 -2.70 10.69 -13.13
N PRO A 523 -1.62 11.23 -12.53
CA PRO A 523 -0.58 10.43 -11.89
C PRO A 523 -0.95 9.96 -10.47
N ALA A 524 -1.91 10.60 -9.80
CA ALA A 524 -2.28 10.32 -8.41
C ALA A 524 -3.80 10.41 -8.16
N PRO A 525 -4.63 9.61 -8.87
CA PRO A 525 -6.09 9.72 -8.81
C PRO A 525 -6.69 9.36 -7.44
N LEU A 526 -5.96 8.62 -6.61
CA LEU A 526 -6.42 8.22 -5.29
C LEU A 526 -6.08 9.28 -4.23
N GLU A 527 -4.93 9.95 -4.28
CA GLU A 527 -4.60 11.05 -3.36
C GLU A 527 -5.26 12.37 -3.74
N GLU A 528 -5.33 12.66 -5.03
CA GLU A 528 -5.78 13.94 -5.56
C GLU A 528 -7.26 13.82 -5.93
N TRP A 529 -8.11 14.28 -5.01
CA TRP A 529 -9.56 14.10 -5.06
C TRP A 529 -10.17 14.44 -6.44
N SER A 530 -11.01 13.54 -6.97
CA SER A 530 -11.75 13.69 -8.24
C SER A 530 -10.91 13.99 -9.49
N THR A 531 -9.58 13.84 -9.43
CA THR A 531 -8.73 14.02 -10.62
C THR A 531 -8.94 12.93 -11.66
N PHE A 532 -9.39 11.73 -11.25
CA PHE A 532 -9.84 10.67 -12.17
C PHE A 532 -10.94 11.17 -13.12
N ASP A 533 -12.03 11.69 -12.56
CA ASP A 533 -13.18 12.19 -13.32
C ASP A 533 -12.78 13.40 -14.18
N ALA A 534 -12.02 14.33 -13.60
CA ALA A 534 -11.53 15.51 -14.30
C ALA A 534 -10.63 15.14 -15.50
N GLY A 535 -9.74 14.17 -15.34
CA GLY A 535 -8.88 13.68 -16.42
C GLY A 535 -9.69 13.11 -17.58
N PHE A 536 -10.73 12.33 -17.31
CA PHE A 536 -11.61 11.80 -18.34
C PHE A 536 -12.40 12.90 -19.09
N VAL A 537 -12.96 13.87 -18.35
CA VAL A 537 -13.69 14.99 -18.97
C VAL A 537 -12.75 15.83 -19.83
N LEU A 538 -11.54 16.13 -19.35
CA LEU A 538 -10.57 16.90 -20.12
C LEU A 538 -10.08 16.11 -21.34
N PHE A 539 -9.85 14.80 -21.22
CA PHE A 539 -9.52 13.93 -22.36
C PHE A 539 -10.56 14.00 -23.47
N THR A 540 -11.84 13.84 -23.12
CA THR A 540 -12.94 13.85 -24.10
C THR A 540 -13.20 15.24 -24.68
N LYS A 541 -13.21 16.29 -23.86
CA LYS A 541 -13.55 17.65 -24.31
C LYS A 541 -12.42 18.35 -25.06
N LEU A 542 -11.16 18.08 -24.72
CA LEU A 542 -10.01 18.60 -25.46
C LEU A 542 -9.67 17.75 -26.70
N GLY A 543 -10.40 16.65 -26.91
CA GLY A 543 -10.16 15.73 -28.03
C GLY A 543 -8.74 15.15 -27.99
N ALA A 544 -8.23 14.81 -26.80
CA ALA A 544 -6.87 14.30 -26.63
C ALA A 544 -6.69 12.91 -27.28
N ARG A 545 -5.46 12.60 -27.69
CA ARG A 545 -5.11 11.30 -28.30
C ARG A 545 -5.21 10.16 -27.31
N ALA A 546 -4.78 10.42 -26.08
CA ALA A 546 -4.67 9.40 -25.06
C ALA A 546 -4.98 9.95 -23.66
N LEU A 547 -5.46 9.05 -22.81
CA LEU A 547 -5.65 9.25 -21.37
C LEU A 547 -4.84 8.20 -20.62
N ALA A 548 -4.01 8.64 -19.68
CA ALA A 548 -3.28 7.77 -18.77
C ALA A 548 -3.70 8.03 -17.33
N ILE A 549 -4.17 7.01 -16.63
CA ILE A 549 -4.59 7.11 -15.23
C ILE A 549 -3.77 6.12 -14.40
N SER A 550 -3.06 6.61 -13.39
CA SER A 550 -2.30 5.77 -12.47
C SER A 550 -3.19 4.77 -11.74
N GLY A 551 -2.67 3.56 -11.56
CA GLY A 551 -3.38 2.46 -10.91
C GLY A 551 -3.22 2.41 -9.41
N THR A 552 -2.42 3.30 -8.80
CA THR A 552 -2.00 3.19 -7.41
C THR A 552 -1.98 4.54 -6.72
N ALA A 553 -2.12 4.49 -5.40
CA ALA A 553 -1.79 5.57 -4.51
C ALA A 553 -0.25 5.71 -4.45
N ARG A 554 0.24 6.95 -4.31
CA ARG A 554 1.66 7.30 -4.22
C ARG A 554 2.36 6.61 -3.06
N GLU A 555 1.67 6.45 -1.93
CA GLU A 555 2.23 5.89 -0.69
C GLU A 555 1.74 4.46 -0.38
N THR A 556 1.16 3.78 -1.38
CA THR A 556 0.74 2.38 -1.25
C THR A 556 1.88 1.49 -0.78
N ASN A 557 3.05 1.64 -1.38
CA ASN A 557 4.25 0.96 -0.92
C ASN A 557 5.11 1.94 -0.10
N SER A 558 5.55 1.49 1.07
CA SER A 558 6.38 2.29 1.98
C SER A 558 7.72 2.71 1.35
N ASP A 559 8.19 1.99 0.34
CA ASP A 559 9.43 2.25 -0.42
C ASP A 559 9.24 3.30 -1.55
N ARG A 560 8.03 3.87 -1.69
CA ARG A 560 7.63 4.78 -2.78
C ARG A 560 7.75 4.19 -4.19
N SER A 561 7.89 2.88 -4.35
CA SER A 561 7.84 2.23 -5.67
C SER A 561 6.51 2.47 -6.40
N SER A 562 5.45 2.75 -5.64
CA SER A 562 4.12 3.15 -6.11
C SER A 562 3.99 4.63 -6.49
N ASP A 563 4.98 5.49 -6.23
CA ASP A 563 4.89 6.91 -6.57
C ASP A 563 5.25 7.17 -8.03
N MET A 564 4.22 7.24 -8.88
CA MET A 564 4.34 7.46 -10.32
C MET A 564 5.03 8.78 -10.71
N LEU A 565 5.04 9.78 -9.82
CA LEU A 565 5.70 11.06 -10.07
C LEU A 565 7.21 11.00 -9.84
N THR A 566 7.71 10.02 -9.08
CA THR A 566 9.14 9.90 -8.79
C THR A 566 9.79 8.69 -9.45
N GLN A 567 9.04 7.62 -9.70
CA GLN A 567 9.58 6.38 -10.20
C GLN A 567 9.60 6.34 -11.73
N ARG A 568 10.70 5.85 -12.31
CA ARG A 568 10.87 5.74 -13.78
C ARG A 568 10.52 4.37 -14.36
N SER A 569 10.48 3.34 -13.52
CA SER A 569 10.21 1.95 -13.93
C SER A 569 8.75 1.56 -13.69
N THR A 570 7.82 2.32 -14.25
CA THR A 570 6.37 2.11 -14.10
C THR A 570 5.71 2.00 -15.46
N ILE A 571 4.56 1.32 -15.55
CA ILE A 571 3.79 1.24 -16.81
C ILE A 571 3.34 2.65 -17.23
N MET A 572 3.01 3.52 -16.27
CA MET A 572 2.69 4.93 -16.51
C MET A 572 3.84 5.68 -17.19
N ALA A 573 5.07 5.52 -16.68
CA ALA A 573 6.26 6.12 -17.29
C ALA A 573 6.56 5.53 -18.67
N ALA A 574 6.34 4.23 -18.87
CA ALA A 574 6.49 3.60 -20.18
C ALA A 574 5.48 4.18 -21.18
N PHE A 575 4.20 4.29 -20.81
CA PHE A 575 3.15 4.90 -21.64
C PHE A 575 3.47 6.36 -21.97
N HIS A 576 3.85 7.15 -20.96
CA HIS A 576 4.27 8.53 -21.13
C HIS A 576 5.45 8.67 -22.10
N SER A 577 6.45 7.79 -22.02
CA SER A 577 7.63 7.88 -22.89
C SER A 577 7.34 7.66 -24.38
N VAL A 578 6.28 6.90 -24.69
CA VAL A 578 5.86 6.62 -26.06
C VAL A 578 4.96 7.73 -26.59
N VAL A 579 3.93 8.11 -25.82
CA VAL A 579 2.87 9.04 -26.27
C VAL A 579 3.17 10.49 -25.89
N GLY A 580 3.65 10.75 -24.67
CA GLY A 580 3.80 12.07 -24.07
C GLY A 580 5.08 12.83 -24.45
N LYS A 581 5.51 12.77 -25.72
CA LYS A 581 6.81 13.35 -26.12
C LYS A 581 6.82 14.88 -26.16
N HIS A 582 5.73 15.52 -26.59
CA HIS A 582 5.71 16.97 -26.87
C HIS A 582 4.38 17.70 -26.57
N ASP A 583 3.34 16.99 -26.13
CA ASP A 583 1.99 17.56 -25.97
C ASP A 583 1.30 16.87 -24.79
N VAL A 584 1.58 17.34 -23.57
CA VAL A 584 1.14 16.68 -22.34
C VAL A 584 0.44 17.67 -21.42
N LEU A 585 -0.77 17.29 -21.01
CA LEU A 585 -1.52 17.95 -19.95
C LEU A 585 -1.66 17.00 -18.76
N GLN A 586 -0.91 17.29 -17.69
CA GLN A 586 -1.01 16.54 -16.44
C GLN A 586 -2.09 17.16 -15.55
N VAL A 587 -3.15 16.42 -15.24
CA VAL A 587 -4.28 16.87 -14.42
C VAL A 587 -4.02 16.51 -12.97
N ARG A 588 -4.10 17.52 -12.10
CA ARG A 588 -3.77 17.41 -10.68
C ARG A 588 -4.78 18.14 -9.80
N GLY A 589 -4.79 17.80 -8.51
CA GLY A 589 -5.57 18.46 -7.48
C GLY A 589 -4.69 19.10 -6.42
N TRP A 590 -5.16 20.20 -5.82
CA TRP A 590 -4.46 20.80 -4.68
C TRP A 590 -4.40 19.83 -3.50
N THR A 591 -3.18 19.51 -3.05
CA THR A 591 -2.91 18.76 -1.82
C THR A 591 -2.14 19.62 -0.84
N PRO A 592 -2.19 19.35 0.48
CA PRO A 592 -1.40 20.12 1.47
C PRO A 592 0.09 20.20 1.10
N ARG A 593 0.64 19.10 0.56
CA ARG A 593 2.03 19.05 0.07
C ARG A 593 2.28 20.01 -1.10
N LEU A 594 1.39 20.03 -2.09
CA LEU A 594 1.49 20.95 -3.23
C LEU A 594 1.33 22.41 -2.80
N VAL A 595 0.42 22.71 -1.88
CA VAL A 595 0.19 24.08 -1.38
C VAL A 595 1.43 24.59 -0.66
N THR A 596 1.94 23.83 0.32
CA THR A 596 3.16 24.19 1.07
C THR A 596 4.38 24.34 0.16
N ALA A 597 4.53 23.45 -0.82
CA ALA A 597 5.65 23.49 -1.75
C ALA A 597 5.55 24.67 -2.74
N SER A 598 4.34 25.12 -3.09
CA SER A 598 4.14 26.20 -4.07
C SER A 598 4.33 27.60 -3.48
N GLY A 599 4.63 27.74 -2.18
CA GLY A 599 4.85 29.04 -1.52
C GLY A 599 3.59 29.91 -1.40
N HIS A 600 2.44 29.43 -1.87
CA HIS A 600 1.15 30.08 -1.79
C HIS A 600 0.45 29.65 -0.49
N LEU A 601 0.65 30.46 0.56
CA LEU A 601 -0.15 30.49 1.79
C LEU A 601 0.02 29.29 2.76
N LYS A 602 -0.33 29.53 4.03
CA LYS A 602 -0.33 28.51 5.11
C LYS A 602 -1.37 27.43 4.80
N GLU A 603 -1.13 26.18 5.22
CA GLU A 603 -1.98 24.99 4.97
C GLU A 603 -3.50 25.21 5.12
N ALA A 604 -3.92 26.10 6.02
CA ALA A 604 -5.32 26.41 6.30
C ALA A 604 -6.10 27.12 5.16
N GLN A 605 -5.46 27.50 4.04
CA GLN A 605 -6.09 28.22 2.92
C GLN A 605 -6.13 27.44 1.59
N ALA A 606 -5.81 26.14 1.60
CA ALA A 606 -5.81 25.28 0.40
C ALA A 606 -7.13 25.33 -0.40
N SER A 607 -8.28 25.43 0.28
CA SER A 607 -9.60 25.50 -0.35
C SER A 607 -9.93 26.85 -1.01
N GLN A 608 -9.08 27.87 -0.86
CA GLN A 608 -9.24 29.20 -1.47
C GLN A 608 -8.34 29.43 -2.69
N VAL A 609 -7.48 28.46 -3.03
CA VAL A 609 -6.58 28.57 -4.19
C VAL A 609 -7.36 28.25 -5.47
N GLY A 610 -7.27 29.15 -6.45
CA GLY A 610 -7.88 28.96 -7.77
C GLY A 610 -7.22 27.81 -8.55
N SER A 611 -7.71 27.55 -9.75
CA SER A 611 -7.04 26.61 -10.66
C SER A 611 -5.82 27.28 -11.30
N HIS A 612 -4.69 26.58 -11.33
CA HIS A 612 -3.42 27.07 -11.91
C HIS A 612 -2.91 26.13 -12.99
N LEU A 613 -2.36 26.71 -14.07
CA LEU A 613 -1.66 25.99 -15.12
C LEU A 613 -0.16 26.29 -15.05
N PHE A 614 0.62 25.33 -14.57
CA PHE A 614 2.07 25.42 -14.48
C PHE A 614 2.71 24.94 -15.78
N VAL A 615 3.45 25.81 -16.45
CA VAL A 615 4.04 25.54 -17.77
C VAL A 615 5.56 25.53 -17.63
N LYS A 616 6.19 24.39 -17.99
CA LYS A 616 7.64 24.20 -17.87
C LYS A 616 8.44 25.17 -18.74
N ASN A 617 8.20 25.12 -20.05
CA ASN A 617 8.98 25.87 -21.05
C ASN A 617 8.09 26.40 -22.19
N ALA A 618 7.20 25.55 -22.70
CA ALA A 618 6.29 25.87 -23.81
C ALA A 618 4.93 25.25 -23.51
N MET A 619 3.87 25.96 -23.90
CA MET A 619 2.51 25.44 -23.84
C MET A 619 2.38 24.17 -24.69
N PRO A 620 1.59 23.17 -24.25
CA PRO A 620 1.22 22.05 -25.10
C PRO A 620 0.54 22.56 -26.37
N PRO A 621 0.99 22.17 -27.59
CA PRO A 621 0.54 22.77 -28.84
C PRO A 621 -0.95 22.59 -29.11
N SER A 622 -1.55 21.49 -28.64
CA SER A 622 -2.98 21.23 -28.81
C SER A 622 -3.83 21.86 -27.71
N LEU A 623 -3.24 22.44 -26.66
CA LEU A 623 -3.98 23.05 -25.56
C LEU A 623 -4.42 24.47 -25.90
N LYS A 624 -5.73 24.64 -26.11
CA LYS A 624 -6.35 25.96 -26.29
C LYS A 624 -6.97 26.43 -24.97
N LEU A 625 -6.40 27.49 -24.40
CA LEU A 625 -6.89 28.08 -23.14
C LEU A 625 -8.37 28.47 -23.19
N ALA A 626 -8.84 28.98 -24.33
CA ALA A 626 -10.24 29.36 -24.52
C ALA A 626 -11.22 28.17 -24.50
N GLU A 627 -10.76 26.97 -24.86
CA GLU A 627 -11.56 25.75 -24.68
C GLU A 627 -11.54 25.34 -23.21
N LEU A 628 -10.36 25.38 -22.55
CA LEU A 628 -10.22 25.05 -21.13
C LEU A 628 -11.10 25.93 -20.22
N GLU A 629 -11.14 27.24 -20.44
CA GLU A 629 -11.94 28.22 -19.67
C GLU A 629 -13.47 28.01 -19.78
N GLN A 630 -13.96 27.19 -20.72
CA GLN A 630 -15.38 26.81 -20.77
C GLN A 630 -15.74 25.76 -19.71
N PHE A 631 -14.74 25.08 -19.17
CA PHE A 631 -14.91 23.95 -18.25
C PHE A 631 -14.50 24.28 -16.81
N ILE A 632 -13.68 25.32 -16.60
CA ILE A 632 -13.20 25.75 -15.29
C ILE A 632 -13.48 27.25 -15.06
N SER A 633 -13.59 27.66 -13.80
CA SER A 633 -13.97 29.03 -13.38
C SER A 633 -13.02 30.16 -13.79
N GLY A 634 -11.86 29.80 -14.36
CA GLY A 634 -10.71 30.66 -14.60
C GLY A 634 -9.42 29.91 -14.24
N CYS A 635 -8.35 30.17 -14.99
CA CYS A 635 -7.07 29.51 -14.79
C CYS A 635 -5.92 30.50 -14.84
N GLU A 636 -5.16 30.61 -13.76
CA GLU A 636 -3.96 31.44 -13.75
C GLU A 636 -2.79 30.66 -14.34
N VAL A 637 -2.17 31.20 -15.40
CA VAL A 637 -1.04 30.57 -16.07
C VAL A 637 0.26 31.01 -15.41
N ALA A 638 0.98 30.05 -14.84
CA ALA A 638 2.27 30.25 -14.19
C ALA A 638 3.40 29.65 -15.05
N TRP A 639 4.32 30.48 -15.53
CA TRP A 639 5.50 30.06 -16.32
C TRP A 639 6.63 29.55 -15.44
N GLN A 640 6.34 28.53 -14.65
CA GLN A 640 7.26 27.87 -13.74
C GLN A 640 6.82 26.41 -13.53
N THR A 641 7.74 25.58 -13.05
CA THR A 641 7.43 24.20 -12.64
C THR A 641 6.98 24.16 -11.19
N THR A 642 6.14 23.19 -10.83
CA THR A 642 5.88 22.88 -9.42
C THR A 642 7.18 22.45 -8.74
N SER A 643 7.37 22.85 -7.48
CA SER A 643 8.56 22.53 -6.66
C SER A 643 8.61 21.07 -6.20
N VAL A 644 7.55 20.30 -6.46
CA VAL A 644 7.48 18.86 -6.20
C VAL A 644 8.22 18.10 -7.32
N PRO A 645 9.01 17.05 -6.99
CA PRO A 645 9.63 16.20 -8.00
C PRO A 645 8.60 15.54 -8.93
N ASN A 646 8.87 15.57 -10.24
CA ASN A 646 8.00 15.00 -11.27
C ASN A 646 8.86 14.48 -12.43
N THR A 647 9.14 13.18 -12.45
CA THR A 647 9.98 12.54 -13.47
C THR A 647 9.33 12.52 -14.85
N LEU A 648 7.99 12.50 -14.93
CA LEU A 648 7.25 12.57 -16.20
C LEU A 648 7.48 13.93 -16.86
N ARG A 649 7.35 15.02 -16.09
CA ARG A 649 7.74 16.37 -16.53
C ARG A 649 9.18 16.44 -16.99
N ASP A 650 10.10 15.80 -16.25
CA ASP A 650 11.53 15.86 -16.56
C ASP A 650 11.91 15.07 -17.82
N GLN A 651 11.15 14.02 -18.16
CA GLN A 651 11.30 13.25 -19.39
C GLN A 651 10.82 14.01 -20.63
N THR A 652 9.81 14.88 -20.47
CA THR A 652 9.28 15.67 -21.58
C THR A 652 10.19 16.87 -21.91
N SER A 653 10.58 17.00 -23.18
CA SER A 653 11.49 18.07 -23.64
C SER A 653 10.80 19.43 -23.82
N ARG A 654 9.57 19.44 -24.36
CA ARG A 654 8.74 20.64 -24.63
C ARG A 654 7.24 20.30 -24.55
N GLY A 655 6.39 21.31 -24.35
CA GLY A 655 4.93 21.14 -24.40
C GLY A 655 4.33 20.33 -23.26
N PHE A 656 4.85 20.53 -22.04
CA PHE A 656 4.35 19.90 -20.81
C PHE A 656 3.73 20.96 -19.89
N ALA A 657 2.50 20.74 -19.46
CA ALA A 657 1.82 21.59 -18.47
C ALA A 657 1.16 20.76 -17.36
N GLU A 658 1.28 21.23 -16.11
CA GLU A 658 0.54 20.70 -14.96
C GLU A 658 -0.67 21.61 -14.68
N LEU A 659 -1.88 21.09 -14.87
CA LEU A 659 -3.12 21.76 -14.53
C LEU A 659 -3.54 21.32 -13.12
N VAL A 660 -3.31 22.19 -12.13
CA VAL A 660 -3.68 21.96 -10.73
C VAL A 660 -5.03 22.62 -10.49
N LEU A 661 -6.06 21.80 -10.29
CA LEU A 661 -7.45 22.24 -10.21
C LEU A 661 -7.88 22.56 -8.78
N SER A 662 -8.74 23.57 -8.65
CA SER A 662 -9.45 23.90 -7.42
C SER A 662 -10.49 22.83 -7.07
N GLU A 663 -10.84 22.70 -5.78
CA GLU A 663 -11.89 21.77 -5.32
C GLU A 663 -13.25 22.08 -5.99
N ALA A 664 -13.54 23.35 -6.28
CA ALA A 664 -14.75 23.78 -6.98
C ALA A 664 -14.75 23.35 -8.45
N ASP A 665 -13.63 23.49 -9.16
CA ASP A 665 -13.54 23.06 -10.56
C ASP A 665 -13.54 21.54 -10.70
N LEU A 666 -12.88 20.83 -9.78
CA LEU A 666 -12.94 19.36 -9.70
C LEU A 666 -14.37 18.85 -9.49
N ARG A 667 -15.15 19.49 -8.60
CA ARG A 667 -16.58 19.19 -8.42
C ARG A 667 -17.38 19.38 -9.71
N ARG A 668 -17.20 20.52 -10.39
CA ARG A 668 -17.89 20.83 -11.65
C ARG A 668 -17.58 19.81 -12.73
N LEU A 669 -16.31 19.43 -12.88
CA LEU A 669 -15.88 18.43 -13.86
C LEU A 669 -16.46 17.05 -13.52
N LYS A 670 -16.42 16.62 -12.25
CA LYS A 670 -17.00 15.35 -11.81
C LYS A 670 -18.50 15.24 -12.08
N ASN A 671 -19.25 16.30 -11.77
CA ASN A 671 -20.69 16.34 -12.05
C ASN A 671 -20.97 16.23 -13.55
N ARG A 672 -20.16 16.86 -14.41
CA ARG A 672 -20.29 16.73 -15.88
C ARG A 672 -19.93 15.33 -16.38
N ALA A 673 -18.91 14.68 -15.82
CA ALA A 673 -18.52 13.32 -16.17
C ALA A 673 -19.71 12.34 -16.00
N GLY A 674 -20.44 12.48 -14.90
CA GLY A 674 -21.66 11.70 -14.64
C GLY A 674 -22.85 12.08 -15.52
N LEU A 675 -23.02 13.37 -15.84
CA LEU A 675 -24.18 13.87 -16.62
C LEU A 675 -24.11 13.51 -18.11
N ASP A 676 -22.93 13.58 -18.74
CA ASP A 676 -22.76 13.23 -20.16
C ASP A 676 -23.04 11.73 -20.41
N ALA A 677 -22.92 10.88 -19.39
CA ALA A 677 -23.28 9.46 -19.42
C ALA A 677 -24.74 9.18 -19.00
N ARG A 678 -25.41 10.12 -18.30
CA ARG A 678 -26.77 9.97 -17.73
C ARG A 678 -27.88 10.50 -18.66
N ALA A 679 -27.68 10.47 -19.99
CA ALA A 679 -28.71 10.94 -20.93
C ALA A 679 -30.09 10.28 -20.74
N GLU A 680 -30.18 9.13 -20.04
CA GLU A 680 -31.45 8.44 -19.75
C GLU A 680 -31.64 7.95 -18.29
N ALA A 681 -30.75 8.25 -17.32
CA ALA A 681 -30.81 7.68 -15.96
C ALA A 681 -31.01 8.72 -14.83
N SER A 682 -32.21 8.66 -14.21
CA SER A 682 -32.77 9.36 -13.04
C SER A 682 -31.90 10.43 -12.37
N GLN A 683 -32.39 11.67 -12.37
CA GLN A 683 -32.00 12.69 -11.39
C GLN A 683 -32.26 12.17 -9.97
N MET A 684 -31.42 12.58 -9.01
CA MET A 684 -31.61 12.29 -7.58
C MET A 684 -33.08 12.50 -7.19
N ALA A 685 -33.75 11.41 -6.80
CA ALA A 685 -35.19 11.44 -6.60
C ALA A 685 -35.52 12.19 -5.30
N ARG A 686 -36.41 13.18 -5.39
CA ARG A 686 -37.06 13.79 -4.23
C ARG A 686 -38.46 13.21 -4.10
N LEU A 687 -38.74 12.58 -2.96
CA LEU A 687 -40.00 11.91 -2.68
C LEU A 687 -40.64 12.52 -1.43
N ASP A 688 -41.95 12.73 -1.49
CA ASP A 688 -42.75 13.17 -0.35
C ASP A 688 -43.76 12.05 -0.01
N GLY A 689 -43.88 11.69 1.26
CA GLY A 689 -44.81 10.63 1.68
C GLY A 689 -44.69 10.28 3.15
N THR A 690 -45.09 9.06 3.52
CA THR A 690 -44.85 8.51 4.87
C THR A 690 -43.73 7.49 4.78
N LEU A 691 -42.62 7.69 5.51
CA LEU A 691 -41.43 6.86 5.38
C LEU A 691 -41.72 5.39 5.69
N ASN A 692 -42.52 5.12 6.71
CA ASN A 692 -42.91 3.76 7.09
C ASN A 692 -43.60 3.01 5.95
N ARG A 693 -44.60 3.64 5.32
CA ARG A 693 -45.33 3.04 4.19
C ARG A 693 -44.39 2.75 3.03
N TRP A 694 -43.52 3.72 2.70
CA TRP A 694 -42.53 3.56 1.64
C TRP A 694 -41.54 2.42 1.93
N LEU A 695 -41.03 2.30 3.16
CA LEU A 695 -40.15 1.20 3.56
C LEU A 695 -40.87 -0.17 3.50
N GLN A 696 -42.17 -0.26 3.81
CA GLN A 696 -42.91 -1.51 3.64
C GLN A 696 -42.95 -1.95 2.17
N ASP A 697 -43.10 -1.03 1.22
CA ASP A 697 -43.08 -1.34 -0.21
C ASP A 697 -41.65 -1.79 -0.64
N GLU A 698 -40.60 -1.13 -0.12
CA GLU A 698 -39.20 -1.50 -0.37
C GLU A 698 -38.83 -2.88 0.21
N ARG A 699 -39.61 -3.42 1.16
CA ARG A 699 -39.40 -4.77 1.73
C ARG A 699 -39.42 -5.86 0.65
N GLU A 700 -40.11 -5.64 -0.47
CA GLU A 700 -40.17 -6.59 -1.58
C GLU A 700 -38.83 -6.74 -2.32
N LEU A 701 -37.93 -5.76 -2.19
CA LEU A 701 -36.61 -5.74 -2.83
C LEU A 701 -35.57 -6.58 -2.05
N LEU A 702 -35.91 -7.05 -0.85
CA LEU A 702 -35.02 -7.85 -0.03
C LEU A 702 -34.87 -9.27 -0.60
N ALA A 703 -33.64 -9.79 -0.67
CA ALA A 703 -33.38 -11.13 -1.20
C ALA A 703 -34.03 -12.21 -0.31
N ARG A 704 -34.94 -12.99 -0.91
CA ARG A 704 -35.66 -14.07 -0.24
C ARG A 704 -34.75 -15.29 -0.02
N GLN A 705 -35.17 -16.17 0.89
CA GLN A 705 -34.52 -17.46 1.12
C GLN A 705 -34.39 -18.26 -0.18
N GLY A 706 -33.20 -18.78 -0.47
CA GLY A 706 -32.92 -19.62 -1.65
C GLY A 706 -32.98 -18.91 -3.00
N SER A 707 -33.09 -17.57 -3.04
CA SER A 707 -33.14 -16.80 -4.29
C SER A 707 -31.84 -16.80 -5.09
N ASN A 708 -30.69 -17.01 -4.42
CA ASN A 708 -29.34 -16.88 -4.98
C ASN A 708 -29.05 -15.52 -5.65
N SER A 709 -29.82 -14.47 -5.33
CA SER A 709 -29.62 -13.14 -5.91
C SER A 709 -28.58 -12.30 -5.16
N TYR A 710 -28.28 -12.61 -3.89
CA TYR A 710 -27.31 -11.87 -3.09
C TYR A 710 -25.89 -12.00 -3.64
N ARG A 711 -25.21 -10.87 -3.81
CA ARG A 711 -23.83 -10.80 -4.26
C ARG A 711 -22.92 -10.33 -3.13
N ALA A 712 -21.90 -11.11 -2.77
CA ALA A 712 -20.96 -10.68 -1.74
C ALA A 712 -20.18 -9.43 -2.16
N ALA A 713 -19.94 -8.53 -1.21
CA ALA A 713 -19.11 -7.34 -1.39
C ALA A 713 -17.62 -7.71 -1.48
N SER A 714 -16.88 -6.99 -2.32
CA SER A 714 -15.42 -7.02 -2.33
C SER A 714 -14.83 -5.84 -1.55
N VAL A 715 -13.53 -5.91 -1.23
CA VAL A 715 -12.87 -4.91 -0.39
C VAL A 715 -12.73 -3.56 -1.07
N ASP A 716 -12.42 -3.55 -2.36
CA ASP A 716 -12.40 -2.37 -3.20
C ASP A 716 -13.75 -1.65 -3.22
N GLU A 717 -14.85 -2.39 -3.32
CA GLU A 717 -16.20 -1.82 -3.26
C GLU A 717 -16.49 -1.18 -1.90
N MET A 718 -16.01 -1.77 -0.80
CA MET A 718 -16.18 -1.20 0.54
C MET A 718 -15.32 0.05 0.76
N LEU A 719 -14.06 0.03 0.30
CA LEU A 719 -13.18 1.20 0.39
C LEU A 719 -13.72 2.37 -0.45
N TYR A 720 -14.21 2.07 -1.65
CA TYR A 720 -14.86 3.05 -2.52
C TYR A 720 -16.12 3.64 -1.86
N LEU A 721 -17.00 2.81 -1.31
CA LEU A 721 -18.23 3.29 -0.65
C LEU A 721 -17.94 4.12 0.58
N ASP A 722 -16.93 3.79 1.38
CA ASP A 722 -16.52 4.60 2.53
C ASP A 722 -16.18 6.02 2.10
N GLU A 723 -15.24 6.14 1.16
CA GLU A 723 -14.63 7.42 0.80
C GLU A 723 -15.51 8.30 -0.09
N GLU A 724 -16.20 7.70 -1.07
CA GLU A 724 -16.92 8.46 -2.09
C GLU A 724 -18.41 8.64 -1.79
N VAL A 725 -18.98 7.81 -0.91
CA VAL A 725 -20.44 7.75 -0.70
C VAL A 725 -20.83 7.93 0.77
N VAL A 726 -20.54 6.95 1.63
CA VAL A 726 -21.08 6.85 3.00
C VAL A 726 -20.50 7.94 3.92
N GLY A 727 -19.17 8.11 3.93
CA GLY A 727 -18.53 9.15 4.73
C GLY A 727 -19.01 10.56 4.37
N PRO A 728 -18.92 10.97 3.09
CA PRO A 728 -19.43 12.26 2.63
C PRO A 728 -20.94 12.45 2.91
N LEU A 729 -21.75 11.39 2.77
CA LEU A 729 -23.19 11.45 3.05
C LEU A 729 -23.47 11.76 4.52
N ILE A 730 -22.79 11.08 5.45
CA ILE A 730 -22.94 11.33 6.89
C ILE A 730 -22.51 12.76 7.24
N GLN A 731 -21.42 13.26 6.64
CA GLN A 731 -20.97 14.64 6.84
C GLN A 731 -22.02 15.66 6.36
N VAL A 732 -22.63 15.45 5.19
CA VAL A 732 -23.69 16.33 4.71
C VAL A 732 -24.93 16.23 5.61
N ALA A 733 -25.37 15.02 5.94
CA ALA A 733 -26.54 14.78 6.80
C ALA A 733 -26.39 15.43 8.18
N ARG A 734 -25.18 15.42 8.75
CA ARG A 734 -24.86 16.09 10.02
C ARG A 734 -24.92 17.63 9.92
N SER A 735 -24.54 18.19 8.77
CA SER A 735 -24.43 19.64 8.59
C SER A 735 -25.77 20.34 8.32
N ALA A 736 -26.80 19.61 7.89
CA ALA A 736 -28.09 20.17 7.49
C ALA A 736 -29.24 19.49 8.24
N ASN A 737 -29.96 20.26 9.06
CA ASN A 737 -31.09 19.75 9.86
C ASN A 737 -32.39 19.64 9.06
N SER A 738 -32.46 20.24 7.86
CA SER A 738 -33.57 20.11 6.91
C SER A 738 -33.11 20.43 5.50
N PHE A 739 -33.89 20.03 4.49
CA PHE A 739 -33.60 20.29 3.08
C PHE A 739 -33.63 21.78 2.72
N ASP A 740 -34.35 22.60 3.48
CA ASP A 740 -34.38 24.06 3.31
C ASP A 740 -33.07 24.73 3.77
N LYS A 741 -32.37 24.11 4.73
CA LYS A 741 -31.08 24.58 5.26
C LYS A 741 -29.88 24.07 4.47
N LEU A 742 -30.09 23.32 3.39
CA LEU A 742 -29.01 22.87 2.52
C LEU A 742 -28.41 24.05 1.76
N THR A 743 -27.12 24.31 2.02
CA THR A 743 -26.30 25.23 1.22
C THR A 743 -26.13 24.70 -0.21
N ASP A 744 -25.88 25.60 -1.17
CA ASP A 744 -25.62 25.20 -2.56
C ASP A 744 -24.45 24.22 -2.68
N ALA A 745 -23.40 24.42 -1.86
CA ALA A 745 -22.26 23.51 -1.78
C ALA A 745 -22.67 22.09 -1.32
N ASN A 746 -23.59 21.98 -0.36
CA ASN A 746 -24.09 20.68 0.09
C ASN A 746 -25.01 20.03 -0.96
N ARG A 747 -25.81 20.81 -1.69
CA ARG A 747 -26.61 20.28 -2.81
C ARG A 747 -25.72 19.70 -3.91
N GLU A 748 -24.63 20.39 -4.25
CA GLU A 748 -23.65 19.91 -5.22
C GLU A 748 -22.92 18.64 -4.72
N ARG A 749 -22.57 18.59 -3.43
CA ARG A 749 -21.99 17.39 -2.79
C ARG A 749 -22.95 16.20 -2.85
N LEU A 750 -24.24 16.39 -2.59
CA LEU A 750 -25.23 15.31 -2.70
C LEU A 750 -25.31 14.77 -4.13
N ALA A 751 -25.27 15.64 -5.15
CA ALA A 751 -25.25 15.20 -6.55
C ALA A 751 -23.97 14.41 -6.90
N THR A 752 -22.84 14.78 -6.30
CA THR A 752 -21.57 14.06 -6.44
C THR A 752 -21.66 12.67 -5.79
N ILE A 753 -22.22 12.59 -4.58
CA ILE A 753 -22.42 11.34 -3.82
C ILE A 753 -23.35 10.40 -4.58
N ASP A 754 -24.47 10.93 -5.09
CA ASP A 754 -25.40 10.17 -5.90
C ASP A 754 -24.70 9.58 -7.13
N THR A 755 -23.98 10.40 -7.90
CA THR A 755 -23.20 9.95 -9.06
C THR A 755 -22.14 8.89 -8.70
N ALA A 756 -21.51 9.01 -7.53
CA ALA A 756 -20.55 8.02 -7.04
C ALA A 756 -21.22 6.69 -6.62
N ALA A 757 -22.47 6.70 -6.17
CA ALA A 757 -23.16 5.49 -5.74
C ALA A 757 -23.60 4.58 -6.92
N HIS A 758 -23.84 5.17 -8.09
CA HIS A 758 -24.42 4.49 -9.27
C HIS A 758 -23.62 3.29 -9.82
N PRO A 759 -22.27 3.30 -9.92
CA PRO A 759 -21.50 2.14 -10.39
C PRO A 759 -21.71 0.88 -9.52
N LEU A 760 -22.14 1.07 -8.28
CA LEU A 760 -22.43 -0.01 -7.34
C LEU A 760 -23.92 -0.37 -7.27
N GLY A 761 -24.75 0.23 -8.13
CA GLY A 761 -26.19 -0.01 -8.16
C GLY A 761 -26.94 0.68 -7.02
N TYR A 762 -26.36 1.72 -6.41
CA TYR A 762 -26.99 2.53 -5.37
C TYR A 762 -27.40 3.91 -5.91
N GLY A 763 -28.50 4.44 -5.37
CA GLY A 763 -28.98 5.79 -5.62
C GLY A 763 -29.31 6.50 -4.30
N LEU A 764 -29.19 7.82 -4.33
CA LEU A 764 -29.56 8.68 -3.21
C LEU A 764 -30.97 9.25 -3.42
N VAL A 765 -31.82 9.07 -2.41
CA VAL A 765 -33.18 9.62 -2.38
C VAL A 765 -33.29 10.65 -1.26
N LEU A 766 -33.79 11.84 -1.58
CA LEU A 766 -34.17 12.85 -0.61
C LEU A 766 -35.66 12.64 -0.26
N PHE A 767 -35.92 12.14 0.94
CA PHE A 767 -37.27 11.78 1.36
C PHE A 767 -37.78 12.76 2.43
N HIS A 768 -38.91 13.41 2.19
CA HIS A 768 -39.60 14.24 3.17
C HIS A 768 -40.81 13.49 3.74
N ASP A 769 -40.82 13.25 5.05
CA ASP A 769 -41.94 12.59 5.71
C ASP A 769 -43.01 13.60 6.11
N THR A 770 -44.09 13.58 5.33
CA THR A 770 -45.27 14.43 5.50
C THR A 770 -46.03 14.22 6.82
N ALA A 771 -45.82 13.10 7.52
CA ALA A 771 -46.48 12.80 8.80
C ALA A 771 -45.72 13.40 10.00
N THR A 772 -44.40 13.40 9.98
CA THR A 772 -43.56 13.89 11.08
C THR A 772 -42.83 15.20 10.79
N ASP A 773 -42.95 15.70 9.56
CA ASP A 773 -42.24 16.89 9.05
C ASP A 773 -40.72 16.76 9.17
N ASP A 774 -40.21 15.54 8.95
CA ASP A 774 -38.78 15.22 9.03
C ASP A 774 -38.19 14.92 7.65
N ASP A 775 -36.95 15.35 7.43
CA ASP A 775 -36.20 15.09 6.21
C ASP A 775 -35.20 13.93 6.39
N TYR A 776 -35.12 13.06 5.38
CA TYR A 776 -34.27 11.87 5.40
C TYR A 776 -33.45 11.75 4.11
N PHE A 777 -32.17 11.44 4.26
CA PHE A 777 -31.32 10.99 3.18
C PHE A 777 -31.35 9.46 3.15
N VAL A 778 -31.82 8.87 2.05
CA VAL A 778 -31.95 7.42 1.91
C VAL A 778 -31.00 6.91 0.84
N LEU A 779 -30.06 6.05 1.25
CA LEU A 779 -29.16 5.33 0.37
C LEU A 779 -29.75 3.93 0.13
N ARG A 780 -30.21 3.67 -1.10
CA ARG A 780 -30.88 2.42 -1.49
C ARG A 780 -30.35 1.86 -2.80
N GLU A 781 -30.58 0.57 -3.03
CA GLU A 781 -30.25 -0.05 -4.32
C GLU A 781 -31.29 0.30 -5.40
N GLU A 782 -30.82 0.50 -6.63
CA GLU A 782 -31.65 0.78 -7.79
C GLU A 782 -31.95 -0.48 -8.60
N LEU A 783 -33.20 -0.61 -9.04
CA LEU A 783 -33.59 -1.66 -9.98
C LEU A 783 -33.10 -1.33 -11.40
N PRO A 784 -32.64 -2.31 -12.18
CA PRO A 784 -32.53 -3.75 -11.87
C PRO A 784 -31.16 -4.17 -11.26
N ARG A 785 -30.28 -3.25 -10.89
CA ARG A 785 -28.88 -3.52 -10.51
C ARG A 785 -28.69 -3.85 -9.01
N GLN A 786 -29.54 -4.72 -8.47
CA GLN A 786 -29.53 -5.05 -7.04
C GLN A 786 -28.44 -6.05 -6.67
N ARG A 787 -27.77 -5.81 -5.55
CA ARG A 787 -26.78 -6.72 -4.93
C ARG A 787 -27.27 -7.27 -3.60
N HIS A 788 -28.36 -6.71 -3.09
CA HIS A 788 -29.04 -6.99 -1.83
C HIS A 788 -28.19 -6.65 -0.60
N TRP A 789 -27.47 -5.52 -0.64
CA TRP A 789 -26.65 -5.03 0.47
C TRP A 789 -27.43 -4.22 1.52
N GLY A 790 -28.67 -3.84 1.22
CA GLY A 790 -29.60 -3.23 2.17
C GLY A 790 -29.88 -1.76 1.93
N THR A 791 -30.66 -1.18 2.85
CA THR A 791 -31.15 0.20 2.78
C THR A 791 -30.73 0.95 4.04
N TYR A 792 -30.23 2.17 3.86
CA TYR A 792 -29.70 3.01 4.94
C TYR A 792 -30.39 4.36 4.92
N VAL A 793 -30.98 4.74 6.06
CA VAL A 793 -31.77 5.97 6.22
C VAL A 793 -31.09 6.85 7.25
N PHE A 794 -30.78 8.09 6.88
CA PHE A 794 -30.14 9.09 7.73
C PHE A 794 -31.11 10.27 7.91
N ARG A 795 -31.52 10.52 9.15
CA ARG A 795 -32.31 11.71 9.50
C ARG A 795 -31.45 12.96 9.38
N ALA A 796 -31.98 14.02 8.77
CA ALA A 796 -31.30 15.30 8.67
C ALA A 796 -30.91 15.83 10.06
N GLY A 797 -29.69 16.34 10.19
CA GLY A 797 -29.08 16.84 11.43
C GLY A 797 -28.39 15.78 12.30
N LEU A 798 -28.83 14.51 12.23
CA LEU A 798 -28.30 13.40 13.06
C LEU A 798 -28.22 13.75 14.58
N GLU A 799 -29.22 14.46 15.09
CA GLU A 799 -29.20 15.02 16.46
C GLU A 799 -29.37 13.98 17.58
N SER A 800 -30.07 12.88 17.29
CA SER A 800 -30.40 11.84 18.26
C SER A 800 -29.23 10.85 18.43
N PRO A 801 -28.91 10.42 19.66
CA PRO A 801 -27.81 9.47 19.92
C PRO A 801 -28.17 8.02 19.57
N TYR A 802 -29.39 7.76 19.10
CA TYR A 802 -29.88 6.41 18.85
C TYR A 802 -29.69 6.00 17.38
N VAL A 803 -29.17 4.80 17.16
CA VAL A 803 -29.03 4.15 15.85
C VAL A 803 -29.74 2.80 15.88
N VAL A 804 -30.53 2.50 14.86
CA VAL A 804 -31.31 1.26 14.78
C VAL A 804 -30.77 0.35 13.70
N GLU A 805 -30.59 -0.92 14.05
CA GLU A 805 -30.09 -1.96 13.17
C GLU A 805 -31.11 -3.10 13.04
N VAL A 806 -31.42 -3.47 11.80
CA VAL A 806 -32.27 -4.61 11.47
C VAL A 806 -31.44 -5.60 10.64
N PRO A 807 -30.66 -6.48 11.30
CA PRO A 807 -29.71 -7.36 10.61
C PRO A 807 -30.38 -8.54 9.89
N ARG A 808 -31.61 -8.92 10.29
CA ARG A 808 -32.30 -10.12 9.76
C ARG A 808 -33.79 -9.86 9.48
N PRO A 809 -34.13 -8.87 8.64
CA PRO A 809 -35.49 -8.35 8.49
C PRO A 809 -36.52 -9.38 7.98
N LEU A 810 -36.09 -10.35 7.18
CA LEU A 810 -36.96 -11.41 6.65
C LEU A 810 -36.96 -12.70 7.49
N TYR A 811 -35.86 -13.00 8.20
CA TYR A 811 -35.67 -14.26 8.92
C TYR A 811 -36.26 -14.22 10.32
N GLU A 812 -36.02 -13.12 11.05
CA GLU A 812 -36.58 -12.94 12.38
C GLU A 812 -37.94 -12.22 12.25
N GLN A 813 -39.03 -12.96 12.50
CA GLN A 813 -40.39 -12.45 12.24
C GLN A 813 -40.63 -11.10 12.93
N GLN A 814 -41.20 -10.15 12.19
CA GLN A 814 -41.60 -8.81 12.64
C GLN A 814 -40.47 -7.90 13.18
N THR A 815 -39.21 -8.30 13.03
CA THR A 815 -38.06 -7.43 13.38
C THR A 815 -37.92 -6.24 12.45
N PHE A 816 -38.36 -6.35 11.18
CA PHE A 816 -38.43 -5.24 10.24
C PHE A 816 -39.36 -4.12 10.73
N GLN A 817 -40.62 -4.46 11.03
CA GLN A 817 -41.60 -3.50 11.55
C GLN A 817 -41.19 -2.93 12.90
N PHE A 818 -40.66 -3.77 13.80
CA PHE A 818 -40.16 -3.31 15.09
C PHE A 818 -38.97 -2.34 14.94
N GLY A 819 -38.05 -2.61 14.02
CA GLY A 819 -36.94 -1.71 13.72
C GLY A 819 -37.40 -0.34 13.21
N ILE A 820 -38.39 -0.31 12.31
CA ILE A 820 -38.98 0.97 11.86
C ILE A 820 -39.63 1.71 13.03
N SER A 821 -40.35 1.00 13.91
CA SER A 821 -40.94 1.60 15.12
C SER A 821 -39.88 2.21 16.05
N LEU A 822 -38.73 1.56 16.22
CA LEU A 822 -37.60 2.09 17.00
C LEU A 822 -36.94 3.30 16.34
N PHE A 823 -37.01 3.39 15.02
CA PHE A 823 -36.51 4.54 14.29
C PHE A 823 -37.40 5.77 14.49
N GLU A 824 -38.72 5.57 14.48
CA GLU A 824 -39.70 6.64 14.75
C GLU A 824 -39.75 7.04 16.23
N HIS A 825 -39.67 6.06 17.14
CA HIS A 825 -39.75 6.25 18.60
C HIS A 825 -38.60 5.47 19.26
N PRO A 826 -37.50 6.13 19.71
CA PRO A 826 -37.44 7.49 20.26
C PRO A 826 -36.91 8.57 19.29
N ARG A 827 -37.24 8.51 18.00
CA ARG A 827 -36.75 9.43 16.96
C ARG A 827 -35.24 9.30 16.74
N SER A 828 -34.83 8.10 16.31
CA SER A 828 -33.43 7.73 16.07
C SER A 828 -32.84 8.47 14.85
N SER A 829 -31.52 8.62 14.83
CA SER A 829 -30.80 9.35 13.76
C SER A 829 -30.56 8.50 12.51
N VAL A 830 -30.32 7.20 12.69
CA VAL A 830 -30.00 6.29 11.58
C VAL A 830 -30.79 4.99 11.71
N LEU A 831 -31.30 4.49 10.57
CA LEU A 831 -31.88 3.16 10.43
C LEU A 831 -31.12 2.38 9.36
N MET A 832 -30.66 1.19 9.73
CA MET A 832 -29.89 0.28 8.87
C MET A 832 -30.67 -1.02 8.69
N ILE A 833 -31.04 -1.36 7.46
CA ILE A 833 -31.80 -2.58 7.14
C ILE A 833 -30.94 -3.46 6.24
N ALA A 834 -30.64 -4.69 6.68
CA ALA A 834 -29.90 -5.65 5.88
C ALA A 834 -30.71 -6.07 4.63
N GLY A 835 -30.05 -6.21 3.48
CA GLY A 835 -30.74 -6.43 2.20
C GLY A 835 -31.19 -7.86 1.91
N ALA A 836 -30.83 -8.84 2.74
CA ALA A 836 -31.02 -10.24 2.41
C ALA A 836 -31.41 -11.12 3.60
N HIS A 837 -32.09 -12.22 3.29
CA HIS A 837 -32.26 -13.34 4.20
C HIS A 837 -30.90 -14.04 4.46
N PRO A 838 -30.59 -14.51 5.69
CA PRO A 838 -29.33 -15.23 6.00
C PRO A 838 -29.05 -16.43 5.09
N PHE A 839 -30.12 -17.10 4.64
CA PHE A 839 -30.10 -18.22 3.71
C PHE A 839 -30.50 -17.83 2.28
N ALA A 840 -30.25 -16.59 1.85
CA ALA A 840 -30.49 -16.15 0.47
C ALA A 840 -29.55 -16.86 -0.52
N ASN A 841 -28.36 -17.25 -0.07
CA ASN A 841 -27.36 -17.96 -0.86
C ASN A 841 -26.72 -19.15 -0.10
N PRO A 842 -26.22 -20.20 -0.78
CA PRO A 842 -25.79 -21.45 -0.16
C PRO A 842 -24.48 -21.33 0.63
N ASN A 843 -23.61 -20.38 0.28
CA ASN A 843 -22.33 -20.17 0.98
C ASN A 843 -22.49 -19.37 2.30
N GLY A 844 -23.70 -18.85 2.56
CA GLY A 844 -24.05 -18.09 3.76
C GLY A 844 -23.37 -16.74 3.87
N THR A 845 -22.90 -16.14 2.76
CA THR A 845 -22.31 -14.78 2.78
C THR A 845 -23.33 -13.66 2.92
N ALA A 846 -24.63 -13.96 2.77
CA ALA A 846 -25.73 -13.02 2.99
C ALA A 846 -26.02 -12.73 4.47
N ASP A 847 -25.58 -13.59 5.40
CA ASP A 847 -25.81 -13.37 6.83
C ASP A 847 -24.82 -12.37 7.41
N VAL A 848 -25.26 -11.12 7.59
CA VAL A 848 -24.44 -10.04 8.19
C VAL A 848 -24.05 -10.32 9.65
N MET A 849 -24.69 -11.26 10.33
CA MET A 849 -24.35 -11.62 11.71
C MET A 849 -23.20 -12.64 11.82
N ARG A 850 -22.80 -13.29 10.71
CA ARG A 850 -21.80 -14.36 10.74
C ARG A 850 -20.39 -13.78 10.86
N LEU A 851 -19.58 -14.29 11.79
CA LEU A 851 -18.21 -13.78 12.03
C LEU A 851 -17.29 -13.83 10.79
N ALA A 852 -17.53 -14.79 9.88
CA ALA A 852 -16.76 -14.91 8.64
C ALA A 852 -17.07 -13.77 7.64
N ASN A 853 -18.23 -13.12 7.75
CA ASN A 853 -18.73 -12.14 6.77
C ASN A 853 -18.40 -10.71 7.22
N LYS A 854 -17.09 -10.42 7.37
CA LYS A 854 -16.61 -9.10 7.80
C LYS A 854 -16.77 -8.02 6.72
N VAL A 855 -16.65 -8.41 5.46
CA VAL A 855 -16.74 -7.52 4.28
C VAL A 855 -18.19 -7.41 3.84
N CYS A 856 -18.92 -6.43 4.38
CA CYS A 856 -20.26 -6.08 3.93
C CYS A 856 -20.61 -4.62 4.26
N LEU A 857 -21.51 -4.03 3.47
CA LEU A 857 -21.89 -2.63 3.61
C LEU A 857 -22.56 -2.34 4.97
N PHE A 858 -23.28 -3.33 5.53
CA PHE A 858 -23.95 -3.21 6.83
C PHE A 858 -22.94 -2.93 7.95
N HIS A 859 -21.79 -3.58 7.93
CA HIS A 859 -20.71 -3.31 8.89
C HIS A 859 -19.95 -2.03 8.55
N LEU A 860 -19.75 -1.73 7.27
CA LEU A 860 -19.06 -0.51 6.83
C LEU A 860 -19.79 0.75 7.33
N VAL A 861 -21.10 0.86 7.09
CA VAL A 861 -21.88 2.05 7.50
C VAL A 861 -21.82 2.25 9.01
N ARG A 862 -21.86 1.17 9.81
CA ARG A 862 -21.63 1.25 11.25
C ARG A 862 -20.27 1.83 11.59
N GLN A 863 -19.21 1.29 10.99
CA GLN A 863 -17.84 1.73 11.28
C GLN A 863 -17.64 3.20 10.90
N VAL A 864 -18.16 3.63 9.75
CA VAL A 864 -18.11 5.02 9.33
C VAL A 864 -18.87 5.91 10.32
N LEU A 865 -20.07 5.52 10.75
CA LEU A 865 -20.82 6.27 11.77
C LEU A 865 -20.03 6.42 13.07
N LEU A 866 -19.43 5.34 13.57
CA LEU A 866 -18.60 5.41 14.79
C LEU A 866 -17.37 6.31 14.61
N ARG A 867 -16.79 6.34 13.40
CA ARG A 867 -15.64 7.19 13.04
C ARG A 867 -16.01 8.67 12.97
N GLU A 868 -17.13 9.01 12.32
CA GLU A 868 -17.56 10.41 12.16
C GLU A 868 -18.09 11.04 13.47
N PHE A 869 -18.36 10.22 14.49
CA PHE A 869 -18.78 10.63 15.84
C PHE A 869 -17.80 10.11 16.91
N PRO A 870 -16.55 10.59 16.94
CA PRO A 870 -15.51 10.02 17.82
C PRO A 870 -15.82 10.23 19.32
N VAL A 871 -16.48 11.33 19.69
CA VAL A 871 -16.65 11.74 21.11
C VAL A 871 -18.10 11.61 21.57
N GLU A 872 -19.06 11.91 20.69
CA GLU A 872 -20.48 12.01 21.00
C GLU A 872 -21.05 10.66 21.48
N PRO A 873 -21.87 10.63 22.54
CA PRO A 873 -22.44 9.38 23.03
C PRO A 873 -23.43 8.80 22.02
N MET A 874 -23.34 7.50 21.75
CA MET A 874 -24.21 6.82 20.80
C MET A 874 -24.63 5.44 21.31
N LEU A 875 -25.89 5.08 21.10
CA LEU A 875 -26.43 3.77 21.41
C LEU A 875 -26.93 3.07 20.14
N LEU A 876 -26.29 1.96 19.79
CA LEU A 876 -26.66 1.10 18.67
C LEU A 876 -27.65 0.03 19.15
N MET A 877 -28.85 0.02 18.59
CA MET A 877 -29.94 -0.87 18.99
C MET A 877 -30.25 -1.88 17.89
N GLN A 878 -30.00 -3.15 18.15
CA GLN A 878 -30.35 -4.24 17.24
C GLN A 878 -31.75 -4.76 17.49
N SER A 879 -32.59 -4.72 16.45
CA SER A 879 -33.91 -5.35 16.44
C SER A 879 -33.78 -6.86 16.26
N ARG A 880 -34.09 -7.64 17.30
CA ARG A 880 -33.96 -9.11 17.32
C ARG A 880 -35.22 -9.80 17.81
N ALA A 881 -35.46 -11.05 17.42
CA ALA A 881 -36.63 -11.81 17.86
C ALA A 881 -36.30 -12.92 18.88
N ILE A 882 -37.06 -12.99 19.96
CA ILE A 882 -36.99 -14.07 20.95
C ILE A 882 -37.39 -15.41 20.31
N GLN A 883 -36.58 -16.45 20.54
CA GLN A 883 -36.82 -17.80 20.02
C GLN A 883 -37.44 -18.75 21.05
N ALA A 884 -37.14 -18.56 22.34
CA ALA A 884 -37.68 -19.36 23.45
C ALA A 884 -38.63 -18.53 24.33
N PRO A 885 -39.69 -19.11 24.92
CA PRO A 885 -40.64 -18.36 25.73
C PRO A 885 -39.97 -17.77 26.99
N ILE A 886 -40.03 -16.45 27.12
CA ILE A 886 -39.55 -15.69 28.28
C ILE A 886 -40.71 -14.88 28.83
N ASP A 887 -40.79 -14.76 30.15
CA ASP A 887 -41.76 -13.89 30.83
C ASP A 887 -41.35 -12.41 30.80
N ALA A 888 -41.20 -11.87 29.59
CA ALA A 888 -40.93 -10.46 29.30
C ALA A 888 -41.43 -10.12 27.88
N ASP A 889 -41.75 -8.84 27.65
CA ASP A 889 -42.10 -8.34 26.32
C ASP A 889 -40.84 -7.98 25.50
N VAL A 890 -39.84 -7.43 26.17
CA VAL A 890 -38.53 -7.07 25.60
C VAL A 890 -37.42 -7.57 26.52
N VAL A 891 -36.46 -8.31 25.97
CA VAL A 891 -35.22 -8.67 26.64
C VAL A 891 -34.07 -7.87 26.06
N ILE A 892 -33.28 -7.20 26.90
CA ILE A 892 -32.19 -6.32 26.48
C ILE A 892 -30.86 -6.96 26.87
N GLY A 893 -30.09 -7.39 25.87
CA GLY A 893 -28.68 -7.74 26.04
C GLY A 893 -27.84 -6.49 25.83
N THR A 894 -26.85 -6.26 26.69
CA THR A 894 -25.90 -5.14 26.60
C THR A 894 -24.51 -5.65 26.23
N ASP A 895 -23.69 -4.81 25.60
CA ASP A 895 -22.32 -5.12 25.18
C ASP A 895 -21.33 -5.19 26.35
N ASP A 896 -21.55 -4.38 27.39
CA ASP A 896 -20.77 -4.35 28.63
C ASP A 896 -21.20 -5.39 29.68
N GLY A 897 -22.26 -6.16 29.39
CA GLY A 897 -22.80 -7.18 30.30
C GLY A 897 -23.55 -6.62 31.50
N THR A 898 -23.94 -5.35 31.48
CA THR A 898 -24.80 -4.74 32.52
C THR A 898 -26.14 -5.48 32.65
N SER A 899 -26.43 -5.99 33.86
CA SER A 899 -27.60 -6.83 34.14
C SER A 899 -28.69 -6.13 34.96
N SER A 900 -28.45 -4.90 35.42
CA SER A 900 -29.44 -4.11 36.18
C SER A 900 -29.61 -2.69 35.63
N TYR A 901 -30.80 -2.12 35.85
CA TYR A 901 -31.16 -0.77 35.39
C TYR A 901 -30.25 0.30 36.02
N GLU A 902 -29.91 0.14 37.30
CA GLU A 902 -29.06 1.06 38.06
C GLU A 902 -27.60 1.04 37.58
N GLN A 903 -27.15 -0.05 36.97
CA GLN A 903 -25.81 -0.18 36.39
C GLN A 903 -25.76 0.32 34.93
N SER A 904 -26.91 0.37 34.25
CA SER A 904 -27.01 0.78 32.86
C SER A 904 -26.63 2.25 32.65
N GLY A 905 -26.01 2.57 31.51
CA GLY A 905 -25.73 3.95 31.10
C GLY A 905 -27.01 4.77 30.82
N PRO A 906 -26.91 6.11 30.71
CA PRO A 906 -28.07 6.99 30.54
C PRO A 906 -28.88 6.71 29.27
N LEU A 907 -28.22 6.34 28.16
CA LEU A 907 -28.90 6.01 26.91
C LEU A 907 -29.71 4.72 27.02
N VAL A 908 -29.14 3.67 27.61
CA VAL A 908 -29.84 2.40 27.84
C VAL A 908 -31.03 2.59 28.78
N ARG A 909 -30.87 3.38 29.86
CA ARG A 909 -31.99 3.72 30.76
C ARG A 909 -33.11 4.45 30.03
N GLY A 910 -32.79 5.41 29.16
CA GLY A 910 -33.77 6.12 28.34
C GLY A 910 -34.62 5.18 27.49
N VAL A 911 -34.01 4.18 26.86
CA VAL A 911 -34.73 3.15 26.08
C VAL A 911 -35.58 2.25 26.98
N VAL A 912 -35.07 1.83 28.14
CA VAL A 912 -35.84 1.03 29.10
C VAL A 912 -37.06 1.80 29.61
N ASP A 913 -36.89 3.08 29.93
CA ASP A 913 -37.95 3.94 30.45
C ASP A 913 -39.02 4.20 29.39
N GLN A 914 -38.63 4.33 28.12
CA GLN A 914 -39.55 4.42 27.00
C GLN A 914 -40.43 3.17 26.89
N PHE A 915 -39.83 1.97 26.92
CA PHE A 915 -40.62 0.74 26.87
C PHE A 915 -41.53 0.56 28.09
N LYS A 916 -41.09 0.97 29.29
CA LYS A 916 -41.93 0.96 30.48
C LYS A 916 -43.10 1.93 30.35
N ALA A 917 -42.88 3.12 29.78
CA ALA A 917 -43.93 4.10 29.51
C ALA A 917 -44.98 3.53 28.52
N ASP A 918 -44.54 2.70 27.57
CA ASP A 918 -45.42 1.97 26.65
C ASP A 918 -46.08 0.71 27.28
N ASN A 919 -46.08 0.61 28.62
CA ASN A 919 -46.60 -0.53 29.39
C ASN A 919 -46.00 -1.88 28.97
N ARG A 920 -44.71 -1.92 28.66
CA ARG A 920 -43.99 -3.15 28.29
C ARG A 920 -43.18 -3.70 29.46
N ARG A 921 -43.21 -5.02 29.62
CA ARG A 921 -42.36 -5.73 30.58
C ARG A 921 -40.95 -5.89 29.99
N VAL A 922 -40.00 -5.15 30.53
CA VAL A 922 -38.60 -5.17 30.09
C VAL A 922 -37.75 -5.98 31.07
N ARG A 923 -36.84 -6.81 30.56
CA ARG A 923 -35.84 -7.52 31.34
C ARG A 923 -34.45 -7.35 30.74
N LEU A 924 -33.44 -7.10 31.57
CA LEU A 924 -32.03 -7.10 31.15
C LEU A 924 -31.47 -8.52 31.21
N VAL A 925 -30.54 -8.86 30.32
CA VAL A 925 -29.87 -10.16 30.33
C VAL A 925 -28.93 -10.23 31.54
N ASP A 926 -29.13 -11.26 32.36
CA ASP A 926 -28.43 -11.46 33.63
C ASP A 926 -27.63 -12.78 33.68
N GLY A 927 -27.63 -13.55 32.58
CA GLY A 927 -26.97 -14.85 32.48
C GLY A 927 -27.71 -15.98 33.22
N SER A 928 -28.94 -15.74 33.68
CA SER A 928 -29.81 -16.80 34.21
C SER A 928 -30.24 -17.77 33.11
N GLU A 929 -30.70 -18.97 33.47
CA GLU A 929 -31.20 -19.98 32.51
C GLU A 929 -32.30 -19.42 31.58
N LEU A 930 -33.05 -18.40 32.04
CA LEU A 930 -34.10 -17.74 31.25
C LEU A 930 -33.57 -16.72 30.24
N THR A 931 -32.41 -16.12 30.48
CA THR A 931 -31.83 -15.08 29.62
C THR A 931 -30.58 -15.55 28.86
N ALA A 932 -30.10 -16.76 29.18
CA ALA A 932 -29.00 -17.42 28.50
C ALA A 932 -29.28 -17.59 27.00
N GLY A 933 -28.34 -17.15 26.16
CA GLY A 933 -28.43 -17.14 24.71
C GLY A 933 -28.95 -15.83 24.11
N TYR A 934 -29.36 -14.86 24.94
CA TYR A 934 -29.75 -13.51 24.51
C TYR A 934 -28.69 -12.45 24.78
N GLU A 935 -27.53 -12.85 25.30
CA GLU A 935 -26.36 -11.99 25.41
C GLU A 935 -25.94 -11.49 24.02
N LEU A 936 -25.36 -10.29 23.98
CA LEU A 936 -24.77 -9.75 22.76
C LEU A 936 -23.54 -10.56 22.31
N GLY A 937 -22.98 -11.42 23.17
CA GLY A 937 -21.90 -12.35 22.86
C GLY A 937 -20.58 -11.69 22.41
N ILE A 938 -19.57 -12.51 22.11
CA ILE A 938 -18.33 -12.10 21.40
C ILE A 938 -18.66 -11.88 19.91
N LEU A 939 -19.72 -11.12 19.60
CA LEU A 939 -20.06 -10.76 18.23
C LEU A 939 -18.99 -9.79 17.72
N LEU A 940 -18.58 -9.99 16.46
CA LEU A 940 -17.75 -9.03 15.71
C LEU A 940 -18.27 -7.59 15.82
N GLN A 941 -19.57 -7.47 16.02
CA GLN A 941 -20.34 -6.24 16.09
C GLN A 941 -20.09 -5.46 17.39
N ALA A 942 -19.85 -6.16 18.50
CA ALA A 942 -19.39 -5.55 19.75
C ALA A 942 -17.86 -5.30 19.73
N SER A 943 -17.09 -6.12 18.99
CA SER A 943 -15.63 -5.93 18.90
C SER A 943 -15.21 -4.61 18.25
N SER A 944 -16.03 -4.05 17.36
CA SER A 944 -15.80 -2.70 16.81
C SER A 944 -15.92 -1.60 17.87
N LEU A 945 -16.62 -1.85 18.98
CA LEU A 945 -16.83 -0.87 20.05
C LEU A 945 -15.69 -0.85 21.07
N LEU A 946 -14.89 -1.92 21.16
CA LEU A 946 -13.73 -1.99 22.06
C LEU A 946 -12.71 -0.87 21.84
N HIS A 947 -12.74 -0.24 20.66
CA HIS A 947 -11.83 0.82 20.26
C HIS A 947 -12.52 2.19 20.12
N SER A 948 -13.79 2.31 20.52
CA SER A 948 -14.55 3.56 20.44
C SER A 948 -14.95 4.05 21.82
N GLU A 949 -14.72 5.33 22.12
CA GLU A 949 -15.10 5.94 23.39
C GLU A 949 -16.57 6.39 23.37
N ASN A 950 -17.28 6.24 24.50
CA ASN A 950 -18.67 6.66 24.71
C ASN A 950 -19.71 6.02 23.77
N LYS A 951 -19.44 4.82 23.25
CA LYS A 951 -20.38 4.08 22.39
C LYS A 951 -20.89 2.85 23.14
N GLN A 952 -22.18 2.57 23.03
CA GLN A 952 -22.84 1.42 23.63
C GLN A 952 -23.64 0.68 22.57
N MET A 953 -23.85 -0.62 22.78
CA MET A 953 -24.69 -1.42 21.91
C MET A 953 -25.58 -2.37 22.68
N VAL A 954 -26.82 -2.48 22.23
CA VAL A 954 -27.83 -3.36 22.81
C VAL A 954 -28.54 -4.19 21.76
N SER A 955 -28.87 -5.43 22.13
CA SER A 955 -29.78 -6.29 21.38
C SER A 955 -31.14 -6.27 22.05
N LEU A 956 -32.15 -5.79 21.33
CA LEU A 956 -33.52 -5.68 21.77
C LEU A 956 -34.30 -6.89 21.24
N TRP A 957 -34.44 -7.91 22.08
CA TRP A 957 -35.13 -9.15 21.75
C TRP A 957 -36.62 -9.04 22.08
N ILE A 958 -37.48 -9.09 21.06
CA ILE A 958 -38.93 -8.95 21.24
C ILE A 958 -39.68 -10.29 21.35
N SER A 959 -40.64 -10.34 22.27
CA SER A 959 -41.45 -11.54 22.54
C SER A 959 -42.42 -11.87 21.40
N PRO A 960 -42.83 -13.14 21.23
CA PRO A 960 -43.89 -13.52 20.30
C PRO A 960 -45.22 -12.76 20.53
N ALA A 961 -45.54 -12.41 21.78
CA ALA A 961 -46.75 -11.67 22.12
C ALA A 961 -46.68 -10.21 21.61
N LEU A 962 -45.55 -9.54 21.87
CA LEU A 962 -45.34 -8.17 21.40
C LEU A 962 -45.28 -8.09 19.87
N ARG A 963 -44.63 -9.06 19.24
CA ARG A 963 -44.52 -9.20 17.77
C ARG A 963 -45.87 -9.19 17.05
N ARG A 964 -46.92 -9.79 17.63
CA ARG A 964 -48.27 -9.78 17.03
C ARG A 964 -48.83 -8.38 16.84
N LYS A 965 -48.45 -7.40 17.67
CA LYS A 965 -48.87 -6.00 17.54
C LYS A 965 -48.23 -5.29 16.34
N TYR A 966 -47.10 -5.79 15.85
CA TYR A 966 -46.39 -5.27 14.68
C TYR A 966 -46.75 -6.03 13.38
N ARG A 967 -47.84 -6.80 13.39
CA ARG A 967 -48.31 -7.53 12.20
C ARG A 967 -49.03 -6.56 11.26
N ASP A 968 -48.64 -6.59 10.00
CA ASP A 968 -49.18 -5.71 8.96
C ASP A 968 -50.70 -5.95 8.75
N SER A 969 -51.48 -4.88 8.88
CA SER A 969 -52.93 -4.83 8.64
C SER A 969 -53.32 -5.36 7.28
N ARG A 970 -52.48 -5.20 6.24
CA ARG A 970 -52.77 -5.67 4.87
C ARG A 970 -52.82 -7.20 4.79
N THR A 971 -51.90 -7.88 5.49
CA THR A 971 -51.92 -9.34 5.66
C THR A 971 -53.19 -9.81 6.37
N LEU A 972 -53.63 -9.05 7.39
CA LEU A 972 -54.86 -9.34 8.12
C LEU A 972 -56.09 -9.16 7.22
N THR A 973 -56.15 -8.10 6.40
CA THR A 973 -57.23 -7.88 5.44
C THR A 973 -57.26 -8.94 4.33
N MET A 974 -56.10 -9.34 3.79
CA MET A 974 -56.03 -10.42 2.80
C MET A 974 -56.40 -11.78 3.40
N ALA A 975 -55.94 -12.09 4.62
CA ALA A 975 -56.32 -13.30 5.33
C ALA A 975 -57.82 -13.30 5.68
N ALA A 976 -58.36 -12.18 6.14
CA ALA A 976 -59.79 -12.01 6.39
C ALA A 976 -60.62 -12.16 5.10
N ALA A 977 -60.15 -11.62 3.97
CA ALA A 977 -60.78 -11.83 2.67
C ALA A 977 -60.72 -13.29 2.22
N GLN A 978 -59.60 -13.98 2.45
CA GLN A 978 -59.47 -15.43 2.19
C GLN A 978 -60.41 -16.25 3.09
N PHE A 979 -60.46 -15.96 4.40
CA PHE A 979 -61.36 -16.63 5.34
C PHE A 979 -62.83 -16.40 4.96
N SER A 980 -63.19 -15.17 4.61
CA SER A 980 -64.51 -14.82 4.09
C SER A 980 -64.85 -15.61 2.81
N SER A 981 -63.90 -15.80 1.89
CA SER A 981 -64.11 -16.56 0.65
C SER A 981 -64.36 -18.06 0.85
N ILE A 982 -63.93 -18.63 1.99
CA ILE A 982 -64.18 -20.02 2.37
C ILE A 982 -65.26 -20.17 3.47
N GLY A 983 -66.02 -19.10 3.73
CA GLY A 983 -67.14 -19.10 4.68
C GLY A 983 -66.71 -19.13 6.15
N ILE A 984 -65.46 -18.79 6.46
CA ILE A 984 -64.95 -18.63 7.82
C ILE A 984 -65.10 -17.15 8.21
N GLU A 985 -65.99 -16.88 9.15
CA GLU A 985 -66.22 -15.54 9.67
C GLU A 985 -65.03 -15.12 10.54
N SER A 986 -64.29 -14.09 10.10
CA SER A 986 -63.18 -13.54 10.87
C SER A 986 -63.72 -12.60 11.95
N VAL A 987 -63.47 -12.93 13.22
CA VAL A 987 -63.79 -12.04 14.34
C VAL A 987 -62.54 -11.27 14.75
N GLU A 988 -62.60 -9.94 14.66
CA GLU A 988 -61.58 -9.05 15.19
C GLU A 988 -61.86 -8.89 16.71
N MET A 989 -61.12 -9.65 17.53
CA MET A 989 -61.17 -9.54 18.98
C MET A 989 -59.84 -8.99 19.48
N GLU A 990 -59.88 -7.89 20.25
CA GLU A 990 -58.76 -7.51 21.10
C GLU A 990 -58.58 -8.62 22.14
N LEU A 991 -57.45 -9.33 22.08
CA LEU A 991 -57.20 -10.50 22.92
C LEU A 991 -56.86 -10.15 24.38
N PHE A 992 -57.12 -8.92 24.82
CA PHE A 992 -56.96 -8.45 26.20
C PHE A 992 -57.93 -7.30 26.50
N ASP A 993 -59.17 -7.66 26.83
CA ASP A 993 -59.88 -7.09 27.98
C ASP A 993 -59.93 -8.17 29.08
#